data_AF-A0A1D2QLX5-F1
#
_entry.id   AF-A0A1D2QLX5-F1
#
_cell.length_a   1.000
_cell.length_b   1.000
_cell.length_c   1.000
_cell.angle_alpha   90.00
_cell.angle_beta   90.00
_cell.angle_gamma   90.00
#
_symmetry.space_group_name_H-M   'P 1'
#
loop_
_entity.id
_entity.type
_entity.pdbx_description
1 polymer ?
#
loop_
_entity_poly.entity_id
_entity_poly.type
_entity_poly.pdbx_seq_one_letter_code
_entity_poly.pdbx_strand_id
1 'polypeptide(L)'
;MLLFSPKKVFLYGFVLLIFTGVYGYVTPTPSLERLPVAVYNKNFLFQQENVFTPLQLTDVTLQAGIQRNDHITGLHESLGAGACAFDYNKDGWVDLLVLNGSGTTHFHGKPQWWQTNSNSLTLYKNNGDETFSDITDDSRLISDGWTMGCAYGDIDSDGDADIFISQRGSNQLWENDNGIFKDITEVSGIKGQHWSTSVNFVDINRDGLLDIYVNNFIDFQVNALTFEHHSGYEATLPPAFDMALYDGQPNQLWINQGGRRFMDRAKAMGIDNPQGRSLHAQWVDINADTYPDLLVANGKGSSNKVFLNQQGNTFVDASLDSGVSFTDTAHHISVGDINRDTRLDIMVGTDHTAFSKLYRQSVRQDTAFVDNSYQTLATVMTTNQSQWASIIEDINLDGWPDFYIANGLTTANQDAKLLSRGQPDSLLLYQQGFVDDSHQISLDTEHSHSSRCALATDFNNDGRADIYISHNNDLGQLLKNNGKKKPWLGIALLSETIPAHGAIVTITNGDMLQTQVYGNKHSFLCTGDQRLRFGINDASPIEITIDWPDGKQHILRDVTANRYHRIVYGKTETLPMTQPAIYTSQIVYQHALNKLKVIEWLIEQNRSDEAAQELGLLQHHPDTELRLQLLQAATLLPEAQQLRFIQRAFNDESITVRLQAIALTRRNENELLARWLFKQLEHDNADVVCATTSALAHFYDEEEAFIVHKYTALGALIRLLNAESETKQRCAIEALGRSEHYRALQPLLAVAERHASQNIRVSAIKALALIKEKAALPTLMAIAEDINQSTAIHAQAKNSIAIINGNYFVKPSEKSLSRKEENNSTSTFFNHKPFYKTPPTWVAASLAKDHADRAALLKAIAQRKERWARDIVHSVLSDTEELLTTKTAIIQQLPRPLSPGYQQLLRQLLQGAITQYQMLHKNDSDDENKFMALAEMIYQIDPERALEMVLH
;
A
#
# COMPACT_ATOMS: atom_id res chain seq x y z
N MET A 1 -46.30 28.98 -63.60
CA MET A 1 -45.01 29.52 -64.10
C MET A 1 -43.94 28.95 -63.18
N LEU A 2 -43.27 27.84 -63.52
CA LEU A 2 -42.21 27.65 -64.54
C LEU A 2 -40.83 28.10 -64.01
N LEU A 3 -39.70 27.36 -64.10
CA LEU A 3 -39.29 25.92 -64.13
C LEU A 3 -37.73 25.93 -64.19
N PHE A 4 -36.89 24.97 -63.80
CA PHE A 4 -37.01 23.63 -63.17
C PHE A 4 -36.59 23.73 -61.66
N SER A 5 -35.83 22.88 -60.94
CA SER A 5 -35.12 21.58 -61.16
C SER A 5 -34.87 20.84 -59.81
N PRO A 6 -34.71 19.49 -59.73
CA PRO A 6 -35.01 18.76 -58.49
C PRO A 6 -33.83 18.06 -57.78
N LYS A 7 -33.73 18.26 -56.45
CA LYS A 7 -33.46 17.26 -55.37
C LYS A 7 -33.11 17.95 -54.05
N LYS A 8 -33.95 17.79 -53.00
CA LYS A 8 -33.65 17.72 -51.54
C LYS A 8 -34.89 18.05 -50.67
N VAL A 9 -34.77 17.78 -49.37
CA VAL A 9 -35.66 18.13 -48.24
C VAL A 9 -37.02 17.40 -48.20
N PHE A 10 -37.17 16.57 -47.16
CA PHE A 10 -38.42 15.96 -46.73
C PHE A 10 -38.55 16.16 -45.21
N LEU A 11 -38.94 17.36 -44.76
CA LEU A 11 -39.10 17.65 -43.33
C LEU A 11 -40.01 18.86 -43.06
N TYR A 12 -40.64 18.85 -41.86
CA TYR A 12 -41.47 19.89 -41.24
C TYR A 12 -42.76 20.31 -41.97
N GLY A 13 -43.87 19.67 -41.55
CA GLY A 13 -45.22 20.05 -41.98
C GLY A 13 -46.38 19.43 -41.17
N PHE A 14 -46.13 18.84 -39.99
CA PHE A 14 -47.18 18.25 -39.14
C PHE A 14 -46.86 18.49 -37.65
N VAL A 15 -47.55 19.46 -37.05
CA VAL A 15 -47.30 19.99 -35.70
C VAL A 15 -48.65 20.26 -35.03
N LEU A 16 -48.82 19.78 -33.79
CA LEU A 16 -49.95 20.01 -32.87
C LEU A 16 -51.37 19.80 -33.42
N LEU A 17 -52.05 18.70 -33.02
CA LEU A 17 -53.41 18.69 -32.42
C LEU A 17 -54.05 17.27 -32.36
N ILE A 18 -53.52 16.37 -31.53
CA ILE A 18 -54.33 15.28 -30.92
C ILE A 18 -53.94 15.15 -29.44
N PHE A 19 -54.79 15.69 -28.56
CA PHE A 19 -54.69 15.58 -27.11
C PHE A 19 -56.10 15.66 -26.50
N THR A 20 -56.36 14.88 -25.43
CA THR A 20 -57.57 14.89 -24.55
C THR A 20 -58.90 14.28 -25.05
N GLY A 21 -59.63 13.65 -24.11
CA GLY A 21 -60.97 13.01 -24.24
C GLY A 21 -60.96 11.50 -24.58
N VAL A 22 -60.79 10.50 -23.69
CA VAL A 22 -60.88 10.34 -22.21
C VAL A 22 -62.29 9.99 -21.65
N TYR A 23 -62.29 9.06 -20.67
CA TYR A 23 -63.38 8.46 -19.85
C TYR A 23 -64.11 7.21 -20.39
N GLY A 24 -64.11 6.04 -19.72
CA GLY A 24 -63.23 5.53 -18.65
C GLY A 24 -63.95 4.72 -17.54
N TYR A 25 -63.20 3.93 -16.75
CA TYR A 25 -63.55 3.54 -15.37
C TYR A 25 -62.33 3.06 -14.55
N VAL A 26 -62.11 3.75 -13.42
CA VAL A 26 -61.18 3.54 -12.28
C VAL A 26 -61.07 2.05 -11.86
N THR A 27 -59.92 1.38 -11.68
CA THR A 27 -58.82 1.45 -10.66
C THR A 27 -57.84 0.25 -10.90
N PRO A 28 -56.68 0.09 -10.22
CA PRO A 28 -55.76 1.01 -9.53
C PRO A 28 -54.34 1.00 -10.16
N THR A 29 -53.34 1.60 -9.51
CA THR A 29 -51.92 1.63 -9.94
C THR A 29 -51.18 0.29 -9.75
N PRO A 30 -50.43 -0.22 -10.74
CA PRO A 30 -49.34 -1.17 -10.53
C PRO A 30 -48.11 -0.46 -9.93
N SER A 31 -47.33 -1.17 -9.13
CA SER A 31 -46.08 -0.70 -8.52
C SER A 31 -44.91 -0.66 -9.51
N LEU A 32 -43.83 0.04 -9.13
CA LEU A 32 -42.48 -0.27 -9.62
C LEU A 32 -42.09 -1.67 -9.13
N GLU A 33 -42.44 -2.71 -9.88
CA GLU A 33 -41.79 -4.00 -9.72
C GLU A 33 -40.34 -3.90 -10.21
N ARG A 34 -39.43 -4.48 -9.44
CA ARG A 34 -38.02 -4.56 -9.80
C ARG A 34 -37.91 -5.39 -11.08
N LEU A 35 -37.08 -4.95 -12.03
CA LEU A 35 -36.57 -5.88 -13.04
C LEU A 35 -36.01 -7.11 -12.30
N PRO A 36 -36.36 -8.34 -12.73
CA PRO A 36 -35.99 -9.53 -11.99
C PRO A 36 -34.47 -9.63 -11.91
N VAL A 37 -33.94 -9.58 -10.70
CA VAL A 37 -32.59 -10.07 -10.43
C VAL A 37 -32.59 -11.52 -10.91
N ALA A 38 -31.86 -11.80 -11.98
CA ALA A 38 -31.65 -13.16 -12.44
C ALA A 38 -30.88 -13.89 -11.34
N VAL A 39 -31.60 -14.64 -10.52
CA VAL A 39 -30.99 -15.53 -9.53
C VAL A 39 -30.26 -16.61 -10.31
N TYR A 40 -28.96 -16.41 -10.51
CA TYR A 40 -28.08 -17.32 -11.23
C TYR A 40 -28.09 -18.68 -10.53
N ASN A 41 -28.91 -19.58 -11.07
CA ASN A 41 -29.09 -20.91 -10.54
C ASN A 41 -27.86 -21.73 -10.95
N LYS A 42 -26.87 -21.83 -10.05
CA LYS A 42 -25.48 -22.31 -10.32
C LYS A 42 -25.33 -23.71 -10.94
N ASN A 43 -26.43 -24.44 -11.17
CA ASN A 43 -26.43 -25.88 -11.41
C ASN A 43 -26.80 -26.25 -12.86
N PHE A 44 -26.18 -25.62 -13.87
CA PHE A 44 -26.41 -25.98 -15.28
C PHE A 44 -25.16 -25.84 -16.19
N LEU A 45 -24.05 -26.46 -15.78
CA LEU A 45 -22.98 -26.89 -16.68
C LEU A 45 -22.68 -28.38 -16.44
N PHE A 46 -22.21 -29.08 -17.47
CA PHE A 46 -21.94 -30.52 -17.41
C PHE A 46 -20.65 -30.83 -16.65
N GLN A 47 -20.63 -31.93 -15.90
CA GLN A 47 -19.40 -32.42 -15.24
C GLN A 47 -18.37 -32.90 -16.29
N GLN A 48 -17.29 -32.13 -16.43
CA GLN A 48 -15.99 -32.70 -16.10
C GLN A 48 -15.45 -31.97 -14.87
N GLU A 49 -15.16 -32.72 -13.81
CA GLU A 49 -14.53 -32.19 -12.60
C GLU A 49 -13.03 -32.00 -12.85
N ASN A 50 -12.69 -31.01 -13.68
CA ASN A 50 -11.34 -30.44 -13.64
C ASN A 50 -11.16 -29.82 -12.26
N VAL A 51 -10.37 -30.49 -11.42
CA VAL A 51 -10.10 -30.05 -10.04
C VAL A 51 -9.31 -28.75 -10.11
N PHE A 52 -10.04 -27.65 -9.93
CA PHE A 52 -9.47 -26.31 -9.82
C PHE A 52 -8.34 -26.33 -8.79
N THR A 53 -7.13 -26.08 -9.26
CA THR A 53 -5.95 -25.91 -8.42
C THR A 53 -5.71 -24.40 -8.38
N PRO A 54 -6.04 -23.70 -7.28
CA PRO A 54 -5.87 -22.25 -7.22
C PRO A 54 -4.40 -21.88 -7.44
N LEU A 55 -4.14 -20.72 -8.04
CA LEU A 55 -2.82 -20.11 -7.92
C LEU A 55 -2.56 -19.76 -6.44
N GLN A 56 -1.30 -19.61 -6.04
CA GLN A 56 -0.98 -19.11 -4.69
C GLN A 56 0.06 -18.01 -4.80
N LEU A 57 -0.39 -16.75 -4.72
CA LEU A 57 0.47 -15.57 -4.69
C LEU A 57 0.58 -15.09 -3.23
N THR A 58 1.80 -15.03 -2.71
CA THR A 58 2.08 -14.70 -1.30
C THR A 58 2.91 -13.42 -1.21
N ASP A 59 2.45 -12.43 -0.46
CA ASP A 59 3.23 -11.22 -0.20
C ASP A 59 4.47 -11.53 0.67
N VAL A 60 5.63 -11.49 0.02
CA VAL A 60 6.95 -11.71 0.59
C VAL A 60 7.77 -10.42 0.69
N THR A 61 7.17 -9.24 0.51
CA THR A 61 7.91 -7.97 0.34
C THR A 61 8.96 -7.73 1.43
N LEU A 62 8.53 -7.57 2.70
CA LEU A 62 9.46 -7.40 3.82
C LEU A 62 10.29 -8.67 4.04
N GLN A 63 9.73 -9.86 3.84
CA GLN A 63 10.43 -11.15 3.95
C GLN A 63 11.70 -11.22 3.09
N ALA A 64 11.62 -10.68 1.88
CA ALA A 64 12.68 -10.60 0.89
C ALA A 64 13.61 -9.39 1.12
N GLY A 65 13.34 -8.54 2.11
CA GLY A 65 14.16 -7.35 2.43
C GLY A 65 13.80 -6.09 1.66
N ILE A 66 12.88 -6.16 0.68
CA ILE A 66 12.40 -5.01 -0.10
C ILE A 66 11.62 -4.05 0.81
N GLN A 67 12.07 -2.80 0.89
CA GLN A 67 11.64 -1.85 1.91
C GLN A 67 11.72 -0.40 1.44
N ARG A 68 10.59 0.15 0.96
CA ARG A 68 10.44 1.60 0.81
C ARG A 68 8.97 2.03 0.76
N ASN A 69 8.67 3.20 1.32
CA ASN A 69 7.43 3.93 1.06
C ASN A 69 7.66 5.42 1.36
N ASP A 70 8.11 6.18 0.36
CA ASP A 70 8.18 7.64 0.45
C ASP A 70 6.84 8.26 0.06
N HIS A 71 6.35 9.18 0.89
CA HIS A 71 4.98 9.67 0.79
C HIS A 71 4.74 10.54 -0.45
N ILE A 72 3.78 10.10 -1.26
CA ILE A 72 3.23 10.80 -2.41
C ILE A 72 2.24 11.87 -1.91
N THR A 73 2.62 13.14 -2.04
CA THR A 73 2.00 14.25 -1.30
C THR A 73 1.53 15.42 -2.17
N GLY A 74 1.45 15.21 -3.49
CA GLY A 74 0.81 16.15 -4.41
C GLY A 74 0.41 15.56 -5.76
N LEU A 75 -0.24 16.39 -6.57
CA LEU A 75 -0.77 16.02 -7.89
C LEU A 75 0.29 15.45 -8.85
N HIS A 76 1.51 15.98 -8.76
CA HIS A 76 2.67 15.61 -9.56
C HIS A 76 3.14 14.16 -9.34
N GLU A 77 2.69 13.51 -8.26
CA GLU A 77 2.98 12.10 -7.93
C GLU A 77 1.74 11.19 -8.09
N SER A 78 0.61 11.70 -8.60
CA SER A 78 -0.64 10.91 -8.72
C SER A 78 -0.56 9.73 -9.70
N LEU A 79 0.39 9.77 -10.63
CA LEU A 79 0.75 8.67 -11.52
C LEU A 79 1.60 7.58 -10.84
N GLY A 80 2.24 7.89 -9.71
CA GLY A 80 3.18 7.00 -9.03
C GLY A 80 4.52 6.89 -9.72
N ALA A 81 5.28 5.87 -9.31
CA ALA A 81 6.60 5.55 -9.83
C ALA A 81 6.67 4.05 -10.20
N GLY A 82 7.57 3.70 -11.12
CA GLY A 82 7.73 2.36 -11.69
C GLY A 82 8.86 1.53 -11.09
N ALA A 83 9.24 0.45 -11.79
CA ALA A 83 10.29 -0.47 -11.40
C ALA A 83 10.86 -1.22 -12.62
N CYS A 84 12.09 -1.71 -12.53
CA CYS A 84 12.73 -2.51 -13.57
C CYS A 84 13.35 -3.78 -12.99
N ALA A 85 13.16 -4.91 -13.67
CA ALA A 85 13.72 -6.20 -13.25
C ALA A 85 14.72 -6.71 -14.29
N PHE A 86 16.01 -6.73 -13.94
CA PHE A 86 17.12 -7.07 -14.83
C PHE A 86 18.32 -7.61 -14.03
N ASP A 87 19.14 -8.45 -14.65
CA ASP A 87 20.44 -8.91 -14.09
C ASP A 87 21.45 -7.77 -14.30
N TYR A 88 21.73 -6.96 -13.27
CA TYR A 88 22.55 -5.74 -13.44
C TYR A 88 24.06 -6.01 -13.46
N ASN A 89 24.48 -7.22 -13.05
CA ASN A 89 25.86 -7.58 -12.75
C ASN A 89 26.34 -8.88 -13.44
N LYS A 90 25.47 -9.49 -14.26
CA LYS A 90 25.69 -10.73 -15.05
C LYS A 90 25.90 -12.00 -14.22
N ASP A 91 25.46 -12.07 -12.95
CA ASP A 91 25.61 -13.27 -12.11
C ASP A 91 24.54 -14.36 -12.33
N GLY A 92 23.48 -14.06 -13.07
CA GLY A 92 22.41 -15.00 -13.44
C GLY A 92 21.16 -14.95 -12.57
N TRP A 93 21.15 -14.14 -11.50
CA TRP A 93 19.91 -13.72 -10.84
C TRP A 93 19.35 -12.46 -11.50
N VAL A 94 18.03 -12.27 -11.41
CA VAL A 94 17.40 -11.01 -11.82
C VAL A 94 17.27 -10.13 -10.57
N ASP A 95 17.74 -8.90 -10.67
CA ASP A 95 17.71 -7.87 -9.62
C ASP A 95 16.51 -6.93 -9.81
N LEU A 96 16.27 -5.99 -8.88
CA LEU A 96 15.08 -5.14 -8.89
C LEU A 96 15.43 -3.66 -8.60
N LEU A 97 15.26 -2.79 -9.60
CA LEU A 97 15.25 -1.34 -9.44
C LEU A 97 13.84 -0.86 -9.10
N VAL A 98 13.67 -0.11 -8.01
CA VAL A 98 12.41 0.53 -7.62
C VAL A 98 12.56 2.05 -7.68
N LEU A 99 11.63 2.72 -8.36
CA LEU A 99 11.61 4.18 -8.46
C LEU A 99 10.71 4.80 -7.39
N ASN A 100 11.19 5.91 -6.86
CA ASN A 100 10.66 6.73 -5.78
C ASN A 100 9.61 7.74 -6.26
N GLY A 101 8.72 8.16 -5.35
CA GLY A 101 8.28 9.55 -5.34
C GLY A 101 9.42 10.48 -4.91
N SER A 102 9.13 11.78 -4.87
CA SER A 102 10.07 12.81 -4.41
C SER A 102 9.85 13.25 -2.96
N GLY A 103 8.69 12.93 -2.40
CA GLY A 103 8.27 13.40 -1.08
C GLY A 103 7.88 14.88 -1.03
N THR A 104 7.81 15.60 -2.16
CA THR A 104 7.62 17.07 -2.17
C THR A 104 6.20 17.50 -1.83
N THR A 105 5.96 17.72 -0.54
CA THR A 105 4.67 18.15 0.02
C THR A 105 4.18 19.47 -0.58
N HIS A 106 2.90 19.52 -0.97
CA HIS A 106 2.24 20.77 -1.36
C HIS A 106 2.14 21.78 -0.19
N PHE A 107 2.28 21.29 1.04
CA PHE A 107 2.39 22.11 2.24
C PHE A 107 3.87 22.41 2.56
N HIS A 108 4.19 23.70 2.60
CA HIS A 108 5.49 24.29 2.95
C HIS A 108 6.66 23.94 2.00
N GLY A 109 7.09 24.91 1.20
CA GLY A 109 8.26 24.82 0.32
C GLY A 109 9.60 24.84 1.05
N LYS A 110 9.85 23.85 1.91
CA LYS A 110 11.12 23.50 2.54
C LYS A 110 11.15 21.98 2.74
N PRO A 111 12.29 21.30 2.51
CA PRO A 111 12.44 19.93 2.93
C PRO A 111 12.23 19.77 4.43
N GLN A 112 11.37 18.82 4.79
CA GLN A 112 11.18 18.36 6.16
C GLN A 112 12.22 17.30 6.50
N TRP A 113 12.39 16.98 7.79
CA TRP A 113 13.43 16.05 8.25
C TRP A 113 13.22 14.60 7.79
N TRP A 114 12.06 14.25 7.22
CA TRP A 114 11.80 12.96 6.56
C TRP A 114 12.06 12.98 5.03
N GLN A 115 12.39 14.13 4.43
CA GLN A 115 12.88 14.24 3.04
C GLN A 115 14.42 14.15 2.97
N THR A 116 15.07 13.47 3.92
CA THR A 116 16.54 13.40 4.01
C THR A 116 17.18 12.35 3.11
N ASN A 117 16.41 11.43 2.54
CA ASN A 117 16.91 10.45 1.57
C ASN A 117 17.07 11.13 0.21
N SER A 118 18.32 11.48 -0.15
CA SER A 118 18.66 12.24 -1.35
C SER A 118 18.65 11.44 -2.66
N ASN A 119 18.11 10.21 -2.65
CA ASN A 119 18.09 9.33 -3.82
C ASN A 119 16.66 8.81 -4.07
N SER A 120 16.04 9.23 -5.18
CA SER A 120 14.68 8.90 -5.58
C SER A 120 14.55 7.50 -6.19
N LEU A 121 15.52 6.61 -6.02
CA LEU A 121 15.43 5.21 -6.43
C LEU A 121 16.16 4.30 -5.42
N THR A 122 15.91 3.01 -5.53
CA THR A 122 16.65 1.96 -4.80
C THR A 122 16.90 0.79 -5.75
N LEU A 123 18.15 0.35 -5.87
CA LEU A 123 18.54 -0.85 -6.61
C LEU A 123 18.80 -2.01 -5.64
N TYR A 124 17.94 -3.02 -5.69
CA TYR A 124 17.99 -4.22 -4.88
C TYR A 124 18.68 -5.36 -5.64
N LYS A 125 19.89 -5.75 -5.21
CA LYS A 125 20.53 -6.99 -5.68
C LYS A 125 19.80 -8.20 -5.12
N ASN A 126 19.54 -9.20 -5.96
CA ASN A 126 19.05 -10.51 -5.57
C ASN A 126 20.20 -11.37 -5.01
N ASN A 127 20.02 -11.91 -3.81
CA ASN A 127 21.06 -12.70 -3.12
C ASN A 127 21.04 -14.19 -3.50
N GLY A 128 20.08 -14.65 -4.31
CA GLY A 128 19.90 -16.06 -4.68
C GLY A 128 19.37 -16.96 -3.56
N ASP A 129 18.87 -16.37 -2.47
CA ASP A 129 18.32 -17.05 -1.28
C ASP A 129 16.87 -16.64 -0.95
N GLU A 130 16.18 -16.06 -1.94
CA GLU A 130 14.87 -15.39 -1.81
C GLU A 130 14.88 -14.10 -0.98
N THR A 131 16.06 -13.51 -0.76
CA THR A 131 16.22 -12.14 -0.23
C THR A 131 17.00 -11.23 -1.19
N PHE A 132 16.88 -9.93 -0.94
CA PHE A 132 17.57 -8.87 -1.65
C PHE A 132 18.40 -8.02 -0.67
N SER A 133 19.43 -7.36 -1.22
CA SER A 133 20.27 -6.37 -0.56
C SER A 133 20.16 -5.03 -1.31
N ASP A 134 19.94 -3.92 -0.59
CA ASP A 134 20.09 -2.59 -1.18
C ASP A 134 21.57 -2.34 -1.48
N ILE A 135 21.90 -2.10 -2.75
CA ILE A 135 23.27 -1.83 -3.21
C ILE A 135 23.36 -0.50 -3.98
N THR A 136 22.40 0.41 -3.75
CA THR A 136 22.26 1.66 -4.50
C THR A 136 23.50 2.56 -4.43
N ASP A 137 24.11 2.69 -3.23
CA ASP A 137 25.34 3.48 -3.05
C ASP A 137 26.57 2.78 -3.67
N ASP A 138 26.66 1.45 -3.57
CA ASP A 138 27.77 0.65 -4.11
C ASP A 138 27.77 0.66 -5.65
N SER A 139 26.59 0.55 -6.28
CA SER A 139 26.43 0.65 -7.73
C SER A 139 26.46 2.08 -8.26
N ARG A 140 26.37 3.09 -7.38
CA ARG A 140 26.40 4.53 -7.69
C ARG A 140 25.25 5.05 -8.56
N LEU A 141 24.13 4.32 -8.62
CA LEU A 141 22.93 4.77 -9.31
C LEU A 141 22.20 5.80 -8.43
N ILE A 142 22.20 7.08 -8.82
CA ILE A 142 21.72 8.19 -7.97
C ILE A 142 20.83 9.15 -8.75
N SER A 143 19.55 9.25 -8.37
CA SER A 143 18.61 10.25 -8.89
C SER A 143 18.17 11.19 -7.78
N ASP A 144 18.26 12.51 -7.98
CA ASP A 144 17.73 13.53 -7.07
C ASP A 144 16.40 14.15 -7.56
N GLY A 145 15.80 13.60 -8.62
CA GLY A 145 14.66 14.19 -9.33
C GLY A 145 13.31 13.46 -9.18
N TRP A 146 12.30 13.95 -9.88
CA TRP A 146 10.94 13.39 -9.90
C TRP A 146 10.85 12.15 -10.80
N THR A 147 11.36 11.01 -10.34
CA THR A 147 11.35 9.74 -11.10
C THR A 147 9.95 9.19 -11.34
N MET A 148 9.68 8.77 -12.58
CA MET A 148 8.38 8.23 -12.99
C MET A 148 8.51 6.77 -13.43
N GLY A 149 9.28 6.47 -14.48
CA GLY A 149 9.42 5.12 -15.04
C GLY A 149 10.85 4.79 -15.47
N CYS A 150 11.11 3.52 -15.76
CA CYS A 150 12.41 3.08 -16.28
C CYS A 150 12.29 2.04 -17.38
N ALA A 151 13.35 1.96 -18.18
CA ALA A 151 13.64 0.82 -19.03
C ALA A 151 15.15 0.54 -19.00
N TYR A 152 15.51 -0.65 -19.47
CA TYR A 152 16.90 -1.10 -19.56
C TYR A 152 17.19 -1.66 -20.96
N GLY A 153 18.45 -1.55 -21.39
CA GLY A 153 18.92 -2.00 -22.71
C GLY A 153 20.42 -1.79 -22.86
N ASP A 154 21.05 -2.55 -23.74
CA ASP A 154 22.48 -2.45 -24.07
C ASP A 154 22.66 -1.39 -25.18
N ILE A 155 23.11 -0.17 -24.84
CA ILE A 155 23.10 0.98 -25.78
C ILE A 155 24.42 1.23 -26.52
N ASP A 156 25.49 0.56 -26.11
CA ASP A 156 26.82 0.65 -26.73
C ASP A 156 27.43 -0.70 -27.18
N SER A 157 26.70 -1.79 -26.95
CA SER A 157 26.93 -3.15 -27.45
C SER A 157 27.99 -3.98 -26.72
N ASP A 158 28.35 -3.62 -25.48
CA ASP A 158 29.25 -4.42 -24.64
C ASP A 158 28.55 -5.56 -23.87
N GLY A 159 27.22 -5.53 -23.83
CA GLY A 159 26.36 -6.53 -23.21
C GLY A 159 26.02 -6.31 -21.74
N ASP A 160 26.48 -5.23 -21.08
CA ASP A 160 25.87 -4.75 -19.84
C ASP A 160 24.50 -4.09 -20.10
N ALA A 161 23.69 -3.99 -19.05
CA ALA A 161 22.36 -3.38 -19.13
C ALA A 161 22.41 -1.93 -18.64
N ASP A 162 22.38 -1.00 -19.58
CA ASP A 162 22.25 0.44 -19.30
C ASP A 162 20.81 0.79 -18.89
N ILE A 163 20.64 1.91 -18.19
CA ILE A 163 19.37 2.31 -17.58
C ILE A 163 18.96 3.71 -18.02
N PHE A 164 17.76 3.83 -18.60
CA PHE A 164 17.09 5.12 -18.78
C PHE A 164 16.03 5.31 -17.69
N ILE A 165 16.03 6.48 -17.07
CA ILE A 165 15.06 6.86 -16.03
C ILE A 165 14.29 8.08 -16.51
N SER A 166 12.99 7.91 -16.73
CA SER A 166 12.10 9.01 -17.07
C SER A 166 11.73 9.79 -15.81
N GLN A 167 11.61 11.10 -15.95
CA GLN A 167 11.33 12.02 -14.86
C GLN A 167 10.34 13.11 -15.27
N ARG A 168 9.72 13.75 -14.27
CA ARG A 168 9.18 15.10 -14.47
C ARG A 168 10.33 16.10 -14.40
N GLY A 169 10.73 16.65 -15.54
CA GLY A 169 11.89 17.50 -15.69
C GLY A 169 12.99 16.80 -16.50
N SER A 170 14.15 16.58 -15.89
CA SER A 170 15.36 16.05 -16.55
C SER A 170 15.39 14.52 -16.53
N ASN A 171 15.02 13.89 -17.64
CA ASN A 171 15.28 12.45 -17.84
C ASN A 171 16.78 12.14 -17.74
N GLN A 172 17.14 10.96 -17.23
CA GLN A 172 18.52 10.51 -17.05
C GLN A 172 18.82 9.26 -17.89
N LEU A 173 20.08 9.12 -18.32
CA LEU A 173 20.64 7.91 -18.93
C LEU A 173 21.93 7.52 -18.21
N TRP A 174 22.00 6.28 -17.77
CA TRP A 174 23.07 5.70 -16.98
C TRP A 174 23.75 4.55 -17.74
N GLU A 175 25.03 4.73 -18.03
CA GLU A 175 25.93 3.71 -18.55
C GLU A 175 26.27 2.71 -17.43
N ASN A 176 26.31 1.41 -17.73
CA ASN A 176 26.65 0.34 -16.77
C ASN A 176 27.99 -0.32 -17.15
N ASP A 177 29.00 -0.24 -16.28
CA ASP A 177 30.26 -0.99 -16.40
C ASP A 177 30.31 -2.07 -15.32
N ASN A 178 29.97 -3.31 -15.70
CA ASN A 178 30.02 -4.51 -14.84
C ASN A 178 29.34 -4.33 -13.45
N GLY A 179 28.21 -3.62 -13.43
CA GLY A 179 27.40 -3.35 -12.25
C GLY A 179 27.69 -2.00 -11.54
N ILE A 180 28.57 -1.16 -12.09
CA ILE A 180 28.82 0.20 -11.64
C ILE A 180 28.24 1.20 -12.64
N PHE A 181 27.24 1.97 -12.21
CA PHE A 181 26.56 2.94 -13.05
C PHE A 181 27.28 4.29 -13.12
N LYS A 182 27.09 4.98 -14.24
CA LYS A 182 27.67 6.30 -14.54
C LYS A 182 26.70 7.15 -15.35
N ASP A 183 26.38 8.35 -14.86
CA ASP A 183 25.56 9.31 -15.58
C ASP A 183 26.24 9.72 -16.90
N ILE A 184 25.54 9.52 -18.02
CA ILE A 184 25.94 9.97 -19.35
C ILE A 184 24.91 10.92 -19.99
N THR A 185 23.97 11.47 -19.22
CA THR A 185 22.87 12.33 -19.70
C THR A 185 23.39 13.56 -20.45
N GLU A 186 24.36 14.31 -19.89
CA GLU A 186 24.91 15.49 -20.57
C GLU A 186 25.69 15.11 -21.84
N VAL A 187 26.54 14.07 -21.77
CA VAL A 187 27.39 13.68 -22.91
C VAL A 187 26.60 12.99 -24.03
N SER A 188 25.50 12.32 -23.71
CA SER A 188 24.62 11.69 -24.71
C SER A 188 23.82 12.71 -25.51
N GLY A 189 23.51 13.87 -24.90
CA GLY A 189 22.72 14.93 -25.53
C GLY A 189 21.21 14.80 -25.32
N ILE A 190 20.78 13.82 -24.51
CA ILE A 190 19.40 13.64 -24.04
C ILE A 190 18.97 14.88 -23.22
N LYS A 191 17.71 15.27 -23.36
CA LYS A 191 17.13 16.47 -22.71
C LYS A 191 15.68 16.26 -22.33
N GLY A 192 15.36 16.49 -21.07
CA GLY A 192 13.98 16.62 -20.59
C GLY A 192 13.72 18.00 -20.00
N GLN A 193 12.54 18.55 -20.28
CA GLN A 193 11.86 19.59 -19.47
C GLN A 193 10.35 19.28 -19.40
N HIS A 194 9.98 18.02 -19.64
CA HIS A 194 8.61 17.55 -19.80
C HIS A 194 8.20 16.68 -18.61
N TRP A 195 6.91 16.37 -18.50
CA TRP A 195 6.45 15.31 -17.61
C TRP A 195 6.53 13.97 -18.33
N SER A 196 7.71 13.37 -18.36
CA SER A 196 7.92 12.06 -18.97
C SER A 196 7.33 10.95 -18.11
N THR A 197 6.77 9.92 -18.75
CA THR A 197 6.06 8.81 -18.10
C THR A 197 6.72 7.47 -18.43
N SER A 198 6.17 6.68 -19.35
CA SER A 198 6.84 5.43 -19.75
C SER A 198 7.97 5.68 -20.76
N VAL A 199 8.90 4.73 -20.81
CA VAL A 199 10.05 4.71 -21.73
C VAL A 199 10.23 3.28 -22.26
N ASN A 200 10.68 3.14 -23.50
CA ASN A 200 10.99 1.85 -24.12
C ASN A 200 12.31 1.95 -24.91
N PHE A 201 13.07 0.86 -24.93
CA PHE A 201 14.19 0.66 -25.86
C PHE A 201 13.71 -0.15 -27.07
N VAL A 202 14.14 0.24 -28.27
CA VAL A 202 13.76 -0.40 -29.54
C VAL A 202 14.80 -0.08 -30.62
N ASP A 203 15.11 -1.01 -31.52
CA ASP A 203 15.80 -0.71 -32.77
C ASP A 203 14.74 -0.52 -33.87
N ILE A 204 14.42 0.74 -34.22
CA ILE A 204 13.32 1.04 -35.16
C ILE A 204 13.74 0.92 -36.63
N ASN A 205 15.05 0.95 -36.91
CA ASN A 205 15.62 1.13 -38.24
C ASN A 205 16.43 -0.10 -38.72
N ARG A 206 16.74 -1.02 -37.80
CA ARG A 206 17.53 -2.25 -37.94
C ARG A 206 19.01 -2.03 -38.27
N ASP A 207 19.61 -0.99 -37.69
CA ASP A 207 21.06 -0.71 -37.74
C ASP A 207 21.87 -1.39 -36.62
N GLY A 208 21.20 -1.98 -35.62
CA GLY A 208 21.80 -2.71 -34.51
C GLY A 208 22.03 -1.90 -33.24
N LEU A 209 21.65 -0.62 -33.22
CA LEU A 209 21.69 0.23 -32.04
C LEU A 209 20.30 0.41 -31.43
N LEU A 210 20.18 0.38 -30.09
CA LEU A 210 18.92 0.65 -29.42
C LEU A 210 18.65 2.16 -29.35
N ASP A 211 17.52 2.58 -29.93
CA ASP A 211 16.88 3.89 -29.77
C ASP A 211 16.02 3.94 -28.51
N ILE A 212 15.63 5.15 -28.08
CA ILE A 212 14.84 5.37 -26.87
C ILE A 212 13.57 6.18 -27.18
N TYR A 213 12.39 5.58 -27.00
CA TYR A 213 11.11 6.30 -27.07
C TYR A 213 10.64 6.70 -25.68
N VAL A 214 10.22 7.96 -25.51
CA VAL A 214 9.78 8.53 -24.23
C VAL A 214 8.40 9.16 -24.38
N ASN A 215 7.45 8.66 -23.60
CA ASN A 215 6.12 9.27 -23.47
C ASN A 215 6.18 10.53 -22.61
N ASN A 216 5.48 11.59 -23.04
CA ASN A 216 5.28 12.82 -22.28
C ASN A 216 3.77 13.06 -22.08
N PHE A 217 3.40 13.47 -20.86
CA PHE A 217 2.00 13.47 -20.42
C PHE A 217 1.28 14.81 -20.66
N ILE A 218 1.46 15.80 -19.79
CA ILE A 218 0.76 17.10 -19.84
C ILE A 218 1.65 18.26 -19.39
N ASP A 219 1.36 19.47 -19.89
CA ASP A 219 2.02 20.71 -19.44
C ASP A 219 1.45 21.19 -18.09
N PHE A 220 1.80 20.47 -17.02
CA PHE A 220 1.38 20.78 -15.66
C PHE A 220 2.41 21.65 -14.93
N GLN A 221 2.09 22.94 -14.77
CA GLN A 221 2.89 23.93 -14.06
C GLN A 221 2.32 24.20 -12.65
N VAL A 222 3.17 24.08 -11.63
CA VAL A 222 2.75 24.27 -10.23
C VAL A 222 2.43 25.75 -9.99
N ASN A 223 1.27 26.04 -9.40
CA ASN A 223 0.72 27.38 -9.17
C ASN A 223 0.27 28.16 -10.44
N ALA A 224 0.16 27.50 -11.60
CA ALA A 224 -0.57 28.08 -12.72
C ALA A 224 -2.07 28.15 -12.38
N LEU A 225 -2.71 29.31 -12.59
CA LEU A 225 -4.16 29.52 -12.36
C LEU A 225 -5.00 28.97 -13.51
N THR A 226 -4.68 27.76 -13.97
CA THR A 226 -5.28 27.10 -15.13
C THR A 226 -6.56 26.37 -14.76
N PHE A 227 -7.68 26.88 -15.28
CA PHE A 227 -8.98 26.23 -15.45
C PHE A 227 -9.87 25.88 -14.24
N GLU A 228 -9.45 26.02 -12.98
CA GLU A 228 -10.40 25.96 -11.83
C GLU A 228 -11.36 27.17 -11.74
N HIS A 229 -11.21 28.17 -12.62
CA HIS A 229 -12.04 29.38 -12.64
C HIS A 229 -13.51 29.19 -13.05
N HIS A 230 -13.94 27.99 -13.47
CA HIS A 230 -15.31 27.70 -13.89
C HIS A 230 -16.02 26.60 -13.08
N SER A 231 -15.31 25.96 -12.14
CA SER A 231 -15.93 25.38 -10.96
C SER A 231 -16.48 26.52 -10.10
N GLY A 232 -17.78 26.81 -10.24
CA GLY A 232 -18.49 27.71 -9.35
C GLY A 232 -18.36 27.25 -7.89
N TYR A 233 -18.29 28.20 -6.95
CA TYR A 233 -17.93 27.97 -5.54
C TYR A 233 -19.04 27.28 -4.71
N GLU A 234 -19.54 26.12 -5.16
CA GLU A 234 -20.45 25.22 -4.43
C GLU A 234 -20.05 23.74 -4.62
N ALA A 235 -19.02 23.29 -3.90
CA ALA A 235 -18.77 21.87 -3.66
C ALA A 235 -18.09 21.65 -2.30
N THR A 236 -18.61 20.71 -1.49
CA THR A 236 -18.01 20.28 -0.21
C THR A 236 -17.01 19.13 -0.38
N LEU A 237 -16.42 19.01 -1.58
CA LEU A 237 -15.43 18.01 -1.96
C LEU A 237 -14.29 18.69 -2.72
N PRO A 238 -13.02 18.28 -2.54
CA PRO A 238 -11.92 18.75 -3.39
C PRO A 238 -12.18 18.39 -4.87
N PRO A 239 -11.76 19.23 -5.83
CA PRO A 239 -11.80 18.86 -7.24
C PRO A 239 -10.92 17.62 -7.47
N ALA A 240 -11.45 16.64 -8.20
CA ALA A 240 -10.67 15.49 -8.64
C ALA A 240 -9.75 15.89 -9.80
N PHE A 241 -8.60 15.23 -9.93
CA PHE A 241 -7.70 15.44 -11.06
C PHE A 241 -8.39 15.10 -12.38
N ASP A 242 -8.46 16.07 -13.29
CA ASP A 242 -8.87 15.85 -14.66
C ASP A 242 -7.77 16.30 -15.63
N MET A 243 -7.02 15.32 -16.15
CA MET A 243 -5.94 15.54 -17.11
C MET A 243 -6.42 16.19 -18.42
N ALA A 244 -7.71 16.10 -18.76
CA ALA A 244 -8.29 16.72 -19.95
C ALA A 244 -8.27 18.26 -19.91
N LEU A 245 -8.08 18.87 -18.73
CA LEU A 245 -7.98 20.32 -18.53
C LEU A 245 -6.59 20.89 -18.87
N TYR A 246 -5.62 20.03 -19.20
CA TYR A 246 -4.25 20.41 -19.55
C TYR A 246 -3.93 20.02 -20.99
N ASP A 247 -3.06 20.79 -21.64
CA ASP A 247 -2.52 20.45 -22.96
C ASP A 247 -1.54 19.28 -22.86
N GLY A 248 -1.57 18.38 -23.85
CA GLY A 248 -0.62 17.28 -23.96
C GLY A 248 0.79 17.76 -24.32
N GLN A 249 1.82 17.01 -23.93
CA GLN A 249 3.22 17.30 -24.28
C GLN A 249 3.72 16.36 -25.39
N PRO A 250 4.62 16.83 -26.28
CA PRO A 250 5.14 15.99 -27.36
C PRO A 250 6.05 14.88 -26.84
N ASN A 251 5.81 13.65 -27.31
CA ASN A 251 6.70 12.49 -27.09
C ASN A 251 8.03 12.69 -27.82
N GLN A 252 9.07 12.01 -27.35
CA GLN A 252 10.44 12.12 -27.87
C GLN A 252 10.95 10.76 -28.36
N LEU A 253 11.76 10.77 -29.41
CA LEU A 253 12.37 9.56 -29.99
C LEU A 253 13.85 9.84 -30.22
N TRP A 254 14.67 9.36 -29.30
CA TRP A 254 16.10 9.54 -29.30
C TRP A 254 16.75 8.46 -30.17
N ILE A 255 17.10 8.82 -31.40
CA ILE A 255 17.82 7.92 -32.29
C ILE A 255 19.28 7.85 -31.87
N ASN A 256 19.78 6.64 -31.65
CA ASN A 256 21.17 6.36 -31.34
C ASN A 256 22.03 6.67 -32.58
N GLN A 257 23.18 7.30 -32.38
CA GLN A 257 24.13 7.69 -33.44
C GLN A 257 25.47 6.98 -33.28
N GLY A 258 25.52 5.97 -32.41
CA GLY A 258 26.74 5.31 -31.95
C GLY A 258 27.56 6.19 -31.00
N GLY A 259 28.54 5.58 -30.33
CA GLY A 259 29.46 6.30 -29.45
C GLY A 259 28.78 7.07 -28.31
N ARG A 260 27.70 6.49 -27.74
CA ARG A 260 26.87 7.08 -26.67
C ARG A 260 26.26 8.44 -27.04
N ARG A 261 25.86 8.67 -28.30
CA ARG A 261 25.22 9.93 -28.75
C ARG A 261 23.81 9.70 -29.26
N PHE A 262 22.89 10.57 -28.88
CA PHE A 262 21.47 10.48 -29.26
C PHE A 262 20.95 11.78 -29.87
N MET A 263 19.92 11.67 -30.72
CA MET A 263 19.27 12.81 -31.37
C MET A 263 17.76 12.61 -31.47
N ASP A 264 16.98 13.55 -30.91
CA ASP A 264 15.51 13.51 -31.01
C ASP A 264 15.04 13.68 -32.47
N ARG A 265 14.20 12.72 -32.91
CA ARG A 265 13.60 12.65 -34.25
C ARG A 265 12.07 12.53 -34.24
N ALA A 266 11.39 12.46 -33.09
CA ALA A 266 9.96 12.10 -33.05
C ALA A 266 9.10 12.93 -34.00
N LYS A 267 9.31 14.26 -34.00
CA LYS A 267 8.62 15.21 -34.88
C LYS A 267 9.01 15.13 -36.35
N ALA A 268 10.24 14.72 -36.65
CA ALA A 268 10.69 14.51 -38.02
C ALA A 268 10.15 13.21 -38.62
N MET A 269 9.88 12.20 -37.77
CA MET A 269 9.35 10.90 -38.17
C MET A 269 7.82 10.81 -38.07
N GLY A 270 7.16 11.76 -37.39
CA GLY A 270 5.70 11.88 -37.34
C GLY A 270 5.03 11.32 -36.07
N ILE A 271 5.79 11.01 -35.03
CA ILE A 271 5.33 10.32 -33.81
C ILE A 271 5.47 11.14 -32.52
N ASP A 272 5.66 12.47 -32.65
CA ASP A 272 5.72 13.39 -31.50
C ASP A 272 4.37 13.55 -30.79
N ASN A 273 3.25 13.14 -31.40
CA ASN A 273 1.92 13.07 -30.78
C ASN A 273 1.57 14.33 -29.91
N PRO A 274 1.76 15.57 -30.40
CA PRO A 274 1.86 16.79 -29.57
C PRO A 274 0.55 17.27 -28.93
N GLN A 275 -0.49 16.44 -28.95
CA GLN A 275 -1.82 16.66 -28.36
C GLN A 275 -2.33 15.43 -27.61
N GLY A 276 -1.58 14.33 -27.59
CA GLY A 276 -1.89 13.15 -26.80
C GLY A 276 -1.36 13.31 -25.36
N ARG A 277 -2.13 12.81 -24.40
CA ARG A 277 -1.71 12.77 -22.99
C ARG A 277 -1.07 11.43 -22.72
N SER A 278 0.14 11.25 -23.26
CA SER A 278 0.76 9.93 -23.38
C SER A 278 1.19 9.37 -22.03
N LEU A 279 0.77 8.14 -21.73
CA LEU A 279 1.06 7.45 -20.46
C LEU A 279 1.93 6.20 -20.66
N HIS A 280 1.71 5.46 -21.74
CA HIS A 280 2.43 4.24 -22.09
C HIS A 280 2.60 4.10 -23.61
N ALA A 281 3.60 3.34 -24.03
CA ALA A 281 3.79 2.91 -25.41
C ALA A 281 4.22 1.44 -25.47
N GLN A 282 3.90 0.79 -26.59
CA GLN A 282 4.35 -0.56 -26.90
C GLN A 282 4.87 -0.61 -28.33
N TRP A 283 6.01 -1.28 -28.52
CA TRP A 283 6.63 -1.50 -29.82
C TRP A 283 6.45 -2.96 -30.24
N VAL A 284 5.86 -3.18 -31.41
CA VAL A 284 5.50 -4.50 -31.92
C VAL A 284 5.19 -4.40 -33.42
N ASP A 285 5.64 -5.36 -34.23
CA ASP A 285 5.17 -5.50 -35.61
C ASP A 285 3.71 -5.96 -35.61
N ILE A 286 2.78 -5.12 -36.08
CA ILE A 286 1.36 -5.47 -36.23
C ILE A 286 0.94 -5.69 -37.69
N ASN A 287 1.88 -5.57 -38.64
CA ASN A 287 1.61 -5.56 -40.08
C ASN A 287 2.32 -6.69 -40.86
N ALA A 288 3.24 -7.40 -40.19
CA ALA A 288 4.10 -8.47 -40.68
C ALA A 288 5.17 -8.06 -41.72
N ASP A 289 5.59 -6.78 -41.76
CA ASP A 289 6.74 -6.33 -42.57
C ASP A 289 8.09 -6.41 -41.84
N THR A 290 8.11 -6.94 -40.60
CA THR A 290 9.24 -7.12 -39.68
C THR A 290 9.81 -5.84 -39.05
N TYR A 291 9.26 -4.65 -39.31
CA TYR A 291 9.62 -3.44 -38.56
C TYR A 291 8.70 -3.27 -37.33
N PRO A 292 9.22 -2.78 -36.19
CA PRO A 292 8.38 -2.52 -35.03
C PRO A 292 7.50 -1.28 -35.28
N ASP A 293 6.19 -1.48 -35.26
CA ASP A 293 5.18 -0.42 -35.22
C ASP A 293 4.99 0.08 -33.78
N LEU A 294 4.36 1.24 -33.62
CA LEU A 294 4.19 1.92 -32.34
C LEU A 294 2.71 2.07 -31.96
N LEU A 295 2.36 1.54 -30.78
CA LEU A 295 1.08 1.75 -30.09
C LEU A 295 1.29 2.77 -28.95
N VAL A 296 0.42 3.78 -28.80
CA VAL A 296 0.50 4.76 -27.70
C VAL A 296 -0.83 4.86 -26.94
N ALA A 297 -0.76 4.65 -25.62
CA ALA A 297 -1.85 4.85 -24.69
C ALA A 297 -1.97 6.35 -24.33
N ASN A 298 -3.13 6.95 -24.60
CA ASN A 298 -3.42 8.34 -24.27
C ASN A 298 -4.53 8.44 -23.23
N GLY A 299 -4.26 9.24 -22.19
CA GLY A 299 -5.19 9.50 -21.10
C GLY A 299 -6.35 10.41 -21.48
N LYS A 300 -7.23 10.62 -20.48
CA LYS A 300 -8.54 11.28 -20.60
C LYS A 300 -8.53 12.51 -21.51
N GLY A 301 -9.37 12.46 -22.55
CA GLY A 301 -9.55 13.57 -23.51
C GLY A 301 -8.60 13.53 -24.71
N SER A 302 -7.94 12.40 -24.95
CA SER A 302 -7.11 12.16 -26.14
C SER A 302 -7.18 10.68 -26.57
N SER A 303 -7.42 10.42 -27.86
CA SER A 303 -7.50 9.05 -28.40
C SER A 303 -6.13 8.36 -28.44
N ASN A 304 -6.11 7.04 -28.22
CA ASN A 304 -4.94 6.20 -28.49
C ASN A 304 -4.40 6.36 -29.92
N LYS A 305 -3.10 6.14 -30.10
CA LYS A 305 -2.43 6.17 -31.41
C LYS A 305 -1.88 4.81 -31.84
N VAL A 306 -1.88 4.60 -33.15
CA VAL A 306 -1.20 3.51 -33.85
C VAL A 306 -0.42 4.13 -35.00
N PHE A 307 0.89 3.89 -35.04
CA PHE A 307 1.82 4.43 -36.02
C PHE A 307 2.55 3.28 -36.72
N LEU A 308 2.32 3.11 -38.02
CA LEU A 308 2.98 2.09 -38.83
C LEU A 308 4.35 2.58 -39.29
N ASN A 309 5.39 1.77 -39.06
CA ASN A 309 6.78 2.07 -39.39
C ASN A 309 6.97 2.03 -40.92
N GLN A 310 7.72 2.97 -41.48
CA GLN A 310 8.08 3.00 -42.91
C GLN A 310 9.57 2.71 -43.07
N GLN A 311 9.92 1.47 -42.72
CA GLN A 311 11.26 0.90 -42.90
C GLN A 311 12.37 1.71 -42.21
N GLY A 312 12.10 2.21 -41.00
CA GLY A 312 13.03 3.03 -40.20
C GLY A 312 13.08 4.51 -40.58
N ASN A 313 12.35 4.98 -41.59
CA ASN A 313 12.51 6.35 -42.12
C ASN A 313 11.52 7.36 -41.51
N THR A 314 10.25 6.99 -41.44
CA THR A 314 9.12 7.79 -40.93
C THR A 314 8.01 6.84 -40.45
N PHE A 315 6.92 7.36 -39.89
CA PHE A 315 5.73 6.59 -39.57
C PHE A 315 4.47 7.16 -40.23
N VAL A 316 3.43 6.31 -40.35
CA VAL A 316 2.09 6.68 -40.83
C VAL A 316 1.08 6.47 -39.70
N ASP A 317 0.30 7.50 -39.38
CA ASP A 317 -0.82 7.39 -38.43
C ASP A 317 -1.93 6.50 -39.01
N ALA A 318 -2.10 5.31 -38.44
CA ALA A 318 -3.11 4.32 -38.80
C ALA A 318 -4.18 4.15 -37.70
N SER A 319 -4.27 5.11 -36.77
CA SER A 319 -5.07 4.98 -35.53
C SER A 319 -6.57 4.77 -35.77
N LEU A 320 -7.11 5.34 -36.85
CA LEU A 320 -8.51 5.17 -37.24
C LEU A 320 -8.77 3.83 -37.94
N ASP A 321 -7.88 3.44 -38.85
CA ASP A 321 -8.03 2.23 -39.67
C ASP A 321 -7.76 0.94 -38.87
N SER A 322 -6.93 1.03 -37.82
CA SER A 322 -6.68 -0.09 -36.89
C SER A 322 -7.82 -0.35 -35.91
N GLY A 323 -8.70 0.64 -35.66
CA GLY A 323 -9.80 0.54 -34.70
C GLY A 323 -9.40 0.68 -33.21
N VAL A 324 -8.12 0.81 -32.89
CA VAL A 324 -7.61 0.88 -31.49
C VAL A 324 -7.79 2.28 -30.87
N SER A 325 -8.00 3.32 -31.69
CA SER A 325 -8.15 4.72 -31.24
C SER A 325 -9.43 5.06 -30.48
N PHE A 326 -10.44 4.17 -30.47
CA PHE A 326 -11.76 4.44 -29.87
C PHE A 326 -11.82 4.26 -28.34
N THR A 327 -10.69 4.48 -27.67
CA THR A 327 -10.57 4.60 -26.22
C THR A 327 -9.94 5.96 -25.93
N ASP A 328 -10.60 6.77 -25.09
CA ASP A 328 -10.23 8.15 -24.78
C ASP A 328 -9.75 8.35 -23.32
N THR A 329 -9.63 7.26 -22.56
CA THR A 329 -9.37 7.17 -21.11
C THR A 329 -8.33 6.08 -20.78
N ALA A 330 -7.38 5.80 -21.70
CA ALA A 330 -6.42 4.73 -21.54
C ALA A 330 -5.25 5.13 -20.61
N HIS A 331 -4.81 4.19 -19.77
CA HIS A 331 -3.56 4.34 -19.01
C HIS A 331 -2.41 3.55 -19.63
N HIS A 332 -2.69 2.33 -20.10
CA HIS A 332 -1.67 1.46 -20.69
C HIS A 332 -2.18 0.61 -21.85
N ILE A 333 -1.23 0.01 -22.55
CA ILE A 333 -1.42 -0.96 -23.63
C ILE A 333 -0.49 -2.15 -23.34
N SER A 334 -1.00 -3.38 -23.43
CA SER A 334 -0.21 -4.62 -23.33
C SER A 334 -0.57 -5.55 -24.50
N VAL A 335 0.37 -6.38 -24.98
CA VAL A 335 0.23 -7.15 -26.24
C VAL A 335 0.66 -8.61 -26.08
N GLY A 336 -0.12 -9.55 -26.64
CA GLY A 336 0.20 -11.00 -26.65
C GLY A 336 -0.81 -11.87 -27.40
N ASP A 337 -0.45 -13.14 -27.66
CA ASP A 337 -1.30 -14.13 -28.36
C ASP A 337 -2.32 -14.78 -27.39
N ILE A 338 -3.44 -14.09 -27.13
CA ILE A 338 -4.38 -14.40 -26.03
C ILE A 338 -5.35 -15.55 -26.39
N ASN A 339 -5.26 -16.14 -27.60
CA ASN A 339 -6.04 -17.33 -28.00
C ASN A 339 -5.19 -18.46 -28.62
N ARG A 340 -3.85 -18.34 -28.62
CA ARG A 340 -2.92 -19.29 -29.28
C ARG A 340 -3.20 -19.43 -30.79
N ASP A 341 -3.52 -18.33 -31.48
CA ASP A 341 -3.81 -18.32 -32.92
C ASP A 341 -2.70 -17.70 -33.81
N THR A 342 -1.54 -17.44 -33.18
CA THR A 342 -0.29 -16.85 -33.70
C THR A 342 -0.40 -15.43 -34.23
N ARG A 343 -1.48 -14.71 -33.91
CA ARG A 343 -1.55 -13.25 -34.01
C ARG A 343 -1.40 -12.61 -32.64
N LEU A 344 -1.14 -11.31 -32.64
CA LEU A 344 -0.90 -10.55 -31.41
C LEU A 344 -2.10 -9.66 -31.13
N ASP A 345 -2.74 -9.89 -29.99
CA ASP A 345 -3.90 -9.14 -29.55
C ASP A 345 -3.50 -8.00 -28.61
N ILE A 346 -4.32 -6.96 -28.56
CA ILE A 346 -4.04 -5.74 -27.80
C ILE A 346 -5.03 -5.61 -26.64
N MET A 347 -4.51 -5.56 -25.40
CA MET A 347 -5.26 -5.14 -24.23
C MET A 347 -5.01 -3.66 -23.95
N VAL A 348 -6.05 -2.90 -23.57
CA VAL A 348 -5.96 -1.52 -23.10
C VAL A 348 -6.61 -1.39 -21.73
N GLY A 349 -5.83 -0.97 -20.74
CA GLY A 349 -6.35 -0.61 -19.41
C GLY A 349 -6.93 0.80 -19.41
N THR A 350 -8.07 0.98 -18.77
CA THR A 350 -8.82 2.25 -18.77
C THR A 350 -9.05 2.78 -17.35
N ASP A 351 -9.47 4.04 -17.26
CA ASP A 351 -10.05 4.56 -16.02
C ASP A 351 -11.37 3.85 -15.63
N HIS A 352 -11.75 4.04 -14.37
CA HIS A 352 -12.95 3.45 -13.76
C HIS A 352 -14.30 3.88 -14.37
N THR A 353 -14.31 4.83 -15.30
CA THR A 353 -15.53 5.29 -16.00
C THR A 353 -15.78 4.54 -17.32
N ALA A 354 -14.76 3.83 -17.82
CA ALA A 354 -14.83 3.05 -19.05
C ALA A 354 -14.77 1.52 -18.79
N PHE A 355 -14.91 0.75 -19.87
CA PHE A 355 -14.65 -0.68 -19.89
C PHE A 355 -13.26 -0.93 -20.48
N SER A 356 -12.48 -1.79 -19.83
CA SER A 356 -11.25 -2.39 -20.37
C SER A 356 -11.45 -2.86 -21.82
N LYS A 357 -10.44 -2.67 -22.67
CA LYS A 357 -10.50 -3.18 -24.05
C LYS A 357 -9.62 -4.40 -24.25
N LEU A 358 -10.17 -5.38 -24.96
CA LEU A 358 -9.46 -6.48 -25.59
C LEU A 358 -9.78 -6.49 -27.09
N TYR A 359 -8.79 -6.09 -27.87
CA TYR A 359 -8.84 -5.97 -29.32
C TYR A 359 -8.17 -7.20 -29.95
N ARG A 360 -8.92 -7.98 -30.73
CA ARG A 360 -8.38 -9.13 -31.47
C ARG A 360 -7.91 -8.73 -32.86
N GLN A 361 -6.77 -9.26 -33.32
CA GLN A 361 -6.24 -8.96 -34.66
C GLN A 361 -7.13 -9.61 -35.75
N SER A 362 -7.39 -8.88 -36.85
CA SER A 362 -8.35 -9.27 -37.87
C SER A 362 -7.77 -10.24 -38.89
N VAL A 363 -8.33 -11.44 -38.98
CA VAL A 363 -8.04 -12.47 -40.02
C VAL A 363 -8.38 -12.05 -41.48
N ARG A 364 -8.65 -10.77 -41.73
CA ARG A 364 -8.99 -10.19 -43.04
C ARG A 364 -8.09 -9.04 -43.48
N GLN A 365 -7.37 -8.43 -42.54
CA GLN A 365 -6.49 -7.29 -42.75
C GLN A 365 -5.63 -7.17 -41.49
N ASP A 366 -4.33 -7.39 -41.64
CA ASP A 366 -3.44 -7.65 -40.51
C ASP A 366 -3.31 -6.43 -39.58
N THR A 367 -3.38 -5.21 -40.14
CA THR A 367 -3.36 -3.94 -39.38
C THR A 367 -4.66 -3.57 -38.68
N ALA A 368 -5.75 -4.32 -38.86
CA ALA A 368 -7.07 -4.00 -38.30
C ALA A 368 -7.42 -4.85 -37.09
N PHE A 369 -8.04 -4.25 -36.08
CA PHE A 369 -8.43 -4.93 -34.84
C PHE A 369 -9.93 -4.81 -34.54
N VAL A 370 -10.46 -5.77 -33.79
CA VAL A 370 -11.88 -5.86 -33.42
C VAL A 370 -12.03 -5.93 -31.90
N ASP A 371 -12.82 -5.01 -31.33
CA ASP A 371 -13.20 -5.02 -29.92
C ASP A 371 -14.06 -6.27 -29.60
N ASN A 372 -13.46 -7.23 -28.89
CA ASN A 372 -14.08 -8.46 -28.42
C ASN A 372 -14.26 -8.47 -26.89
N SER A 373 -14.12 -7.33 -26.22
CA SER A 373 -14.09 -7.22 -24.76
C SER A 373 -15.34 -7.81 -24.10
N TYR A 374 -16.51 -7.56 -24.70
CA TYR A 374 -17.78 -8.09 -24.20
C TYR A 374 -17.92 -9.61 -24.37
N GLN A 375 -17.28 -10.19 -25.40
CA GLN A 375 -17.32 -11.61 -25.69
C GLN A 375 -16.33 -12.41 -24.83
N THR A 376 -15.22 -11.78 -24.40
CA THR A 376 -14.13 -12.47 -23.67
C THR A 376 -14.07 -12.13 -22.17
N LEU A 377 -14.50 -10.94 -21.74
CA LEU A 377 -14.33 -10.45 -20.36
C LEU A 377 -15.64 -10.16 -19.60
N ALA A 378 -16.82 -10.24 -20.23
CA ALA A 378 -18.09 -9.89 -19.58
C ALA A 378 -18.53 -10.82 -18.43
N THR A 379 -17.86 -11.97 -18.23
CA THR A 379 -18.06 -12.85 -17.06
C THR A 379 -17.20 -12.47 -15.85
N VAL A 380 -16.18 -11.63 -16.04
CA VAL A 380 -15.15 -11.25 -15.06
C VAL A 380 -15.02 -9.73 -14.97
N MET A 381 -16.16 -9.02 -15.00
CA MET A 381 -16.20 -7.57 -15.26
C MET A 381 -15.42 -6.73 -14.25
N THR A 382 -14.28 -6.20 -14.72
CA THR A 382 -13.43 -5.18 -14.09
C THR A 382 -14.05 -3.77 -14.08
N THR A 383 -15.33 -3.64 -14.43
CA THR A 383 -16.04 -2.36 -14.50
C THR A 383 -15.98 -1.64 -13.15
N ASN A 384 -15.67 -0.33 -13.18
CA ASN A 384 -15.41 0.51 -11.99
C ASN A 384 -14.03 0.29 -11.31
N GLN A 385 -13.08 -0.39 -11.97
CA GLN A 385 -11.65 -0.32 -11.63
C GLN A 385 -10.90 0.63 -12.57
N SER A 386 -9.98 1.42 -12.00
CA SER A 386 -9.03 2.26 -12.73
C SER A 386 -7.74 1.46 -12.91
N GLN A 387 -7.57 0.89 -14.10
CA GLN A 387 -6.51 -0.07 -14.42
C GLN A 387 -5.28 0.67 -14.93
N TRP A 388 -4.11 0.43 -14.35
CA TRP A 388 -2.88 1.15 -14.69
C TRP A 388 -1.86 0.31 -15.43
N ALA A 389 -1.73 -0.98 -15.12
CA ALA A 389 -0.82 -1.89 -15.80
C ALA A 389 -1.46 -3.27 -15.94
N SER A 390 -1.07 -4.05 -16.95
CA SER A 390 -1.37 -5.47 -17.00
C SER A 390 -0.24 -6.31 -17.59
N ILE A 391 -0.11 -7.52 -17.04
CA ILE A 391 0.80 -8.58 -17.45
C ILE A 391 -0.02 -9.59 -18.26
N ILE A 392 0.58 -10.11 -19.34
CA ILE A 392 0.02 -11.16 -20.20
C ILE A 392 1.06 -12.29 -20.26
N GLU A 393 1.02 -13.22 -19.31
CA GLU A 393 1.94 -14.36 -19.20
C GLU A 393 1.19 -15.62 -18.74
N ASP A 394 1.75 -16.79 -19.00
CA ASP A 394 1.28 -18.08 -18.48
C ASP A 394 1.70 -18.24 -17.00
N ILE A 395 1.07 -17.45 -16.12
CA ILE A 395 1.41 -17.33 -14.69
C ILE A 395 1.23 -18.67 -13.98
N ASN A 396 0.24 -19.47 -14.39
CA ASN A 396 -0.07 -20.76 -13.78
C ASN A 396 0.67 -21.96 -14.44
N LEU A 397 1.37 -21.77 -15.57
CA LEU A 397 2.12 -22.78 -16.34
C LEU A 397 1.26 -23.89 -17.01
N ASP A 398 0.07 -23.58 -17.55
CA ASP A 398 -0.68 -24.50 -18.44
C ASP A 398 -0.55 -24.18 -19.95
N GLY A 399 0.24 -23.16 -20.27
CA GLY A 399 0.53 -22.67 -21.61
C GLY A 399 -0.48 -21.63 -22.14
N TRP A 400 -1.55 -21.32 -21.42
CA TRP A 400 -2.46 -20.22 -21.79
C TRP A 400 -2.01 -18.92 -21.12
N PRO A 401 -2.02 -17.77 -21.81
CA PRO A 401 -1.80 -16.49 -21.15
C PRO A 401 -2.93 -16.17 -20.15
N ASP A 402 -2.53 -16.02 -18.90
CA ASP A 402 -3.33 -15.44 -17.82
C ASP A 402 -3.13 -13.91 -17.79
N PHE A 403 -4.05 -13.17 -17.18
CA PHE A 403 -3.86 -11.74 -16.90
C PHE A 403 -3.63 -11.49 -15.41
N TYR A 404 -2.66 -10.62 -15.12
CA TYR A 404 -2.65 -9.84 -13.87
C TYR A 404 -2.85 -8.36 -14.20
N ILE A 405 -3.65 -7.63 -13.42
CA ILE A 405 -4.01 -6.22 -13.67
C ILE A 405 -3.87 -5.40 -12.39
N ALA A 406 -3.03 -4.36 -12.43
CA ALA A 406 -2.85 -3.39 -11.36
C ALA A 406 -3.93 -2.31 -11.38
N ASN A 407 -4.62 -2.10 -10.26
CA ASN A 407 -5.79 -1.22 -10.13
C ASN A 407 -5.61 -0.19 -9.01
N GLY A 408 -6.07 1.05 -9.21
CA GLY A 408 -6.02 2.08 -8.18
C GLY A 408 -6.62 3.42 -8.61
N LEU A 409 -7.34 4.11 -7.72
CA LEU A 409 -7.91 5.43 -8.05
C LEU A 409 -6.88 6.55 -7.80
N THR A 410 -7.02 7.63 -8.56
CA THR A 410 -6.34 8.93 -8.31
C THR A 410 -6.99 9.74 -7.18
N THR A 411 -8.24 9.43 -6.82
CA THR A 411 -8.97 10.14 -5.76
C THR A 411 -8.43 9.78 -4.37
N ALA A 412 -8.39 10.74 -3.45
CA ALA A 412 -7.92 10.50 -2.08
C ALA A 412 -8.83 9.52 -1.30
N ASN A 413 -8.24 8.77 -0.38
CA ASN A 413 -8.97 7.93 0.56
C ASN A 413 -9.76 8.80 1.56
N GLN A 414 -10.98 8.38 1.89
CA GLN A 414 -11.91 9.15 2.72
C GLN A 414 -11.46 9.23 4.19
N ASP A 415 -10.88 8.16 4.72
CA ASP A 415 -10.40 8.09 6.10
C ASP A 415 -8.92 8.55 6.22
N ALA A 416 -8.14 8.42 5.16
CA ALA A 416 -6.70 8.70 5.12
C ALA A 416 -6.35 9.60 3.93
N LYS A 417 -6.60 10.91 4.04
CA LYS A 417 -6.58 11.86 2.91
C LYS A 417 -5.24 12.03 2.20
N LEU A 418 -4.14 11.58 2.80
CA LEU A 418 -2.82 11.52 2.17
C LEU A 418 -2.68 10.33 1.20
N LEU A 419 -3.40 9.23 1.46
CA LEU A 419 -3.40 8.04 0.60
C LEU A 419 -4.27 8.26 -0.64
N SER A 420 -3.82 7.77 -1.79
CA SER A 420 -4.72 7.50 -2.92
C SER A 420 -5.65 6.34 -2.58
N ARG A 421 -6.90 6.38 -3.02
CA ARG A 421 -7.89 5.35 -2.72
C ARG A 421 -7.58 4.08 -3.53
N GLY A 422 -7.24 3.02 -2.82
CA GLY A 422 -6.95 1.74 -3.44
C GLY A 422 -8.17 1.01 -4.01
N GLN A 423 -7.90 0.02 -4.86
CA GLN A 423 -8.83 -0.96 -5.41
C GLN A 423 -8.21 -2.37 -5.29
N PRO A 424 -8.98 -3.46 -5.38
CA PRO A 424 -8.37 -4.79 -5.51
C PRO A 424 -7.75 -4.91 -6.91
N ASP A 425 -6.52 -5.42 -6.98
CA ASP A 425 -5.89 -5.88 -8.20
C ASP A 425 -6.62 -7.13 -8.75
N SER A 426 -6.43 -7.47 -10.02
CA SER A 426 -7.17 -8.57 -10.66
C SER A 426 -6.28 -9.65 -11.25
N LEU A 427 -6.62 -10.92 -10.99
CA LEU A 427 -6.02 -12.11 -11.59
C LEU A 427 -7.10 -12.85 -12.38
N LEU A 428 -6.91 -12.98 -13.70
CA LEU A 428 -7.85 -13.66 -14.59
C LEU A 428 -7.16 -14.87 -15.22
N LEU A 429 -7.53 -16.07 -14.79
CA LEU A 429 -6.96 -17.31 -15.32
C LEU A 429 -7.76 -17.82 -16.53
N TYR A 430 -7.11 -18.37 -17.55
CA TYR A 430 -7.81 -18.90 -18.72
C TYR A 430 -8.25 -20.37 -18.52
N GLN A 431 -9.56 -20.60 -18.41
CA GLN A 431 -10.14 -21.93 -18.20
C GLN A 431 -11.33 -22.17 -19.14
N GLN A 432 -11.05 -22.31 -20.44
CA GLN A 432 -12.05 -22.34 -21.53
C GLN A 432 -12.84 -21.02 -21.67
N GLY A 433 -12.21 -19.92 -21.25
CA GLY A 433 -12.80 -18.61 -20.96
C GLY A 433 -12.19 -18.06 -19.68
N PHE A 434 -12.16 -16.74 -19.49
CA PHE A 434 -11.50 -16.17 -18.31
C PHE A 434 -12.34 -16.33 -17.04
N VAL A 435 -11.67 -16.73 -15.96
CA VAL A 435 -12.20 -16.88 -14.61
C VAL A 435 -11.46 -15.94 -13.67
N ASP A 436 -12.20 -15.20 -12.86
CA ASP A 436 -11.66 -14.31 -11.82
C ASP A 436 -11.13 -15.16 -10.64
N ASP A 437 -9.82 -15.15 -10.46
CA ASP A 437 -9.10 -15.79 -9.34
C ASP A 437 -8.44 -14.76 -8.42
N SER A 438 -8.86 -13.49 -8.47
CA SER A 438 -8.23 -12.36 -7.75
C SER A 438 -8.13 -12.56 -6.24
N HIS A 439 -8.96 -13.44 -5.65
CA HIS A 439 -8.85 -13.84 -4.25
C HIS A 439 -7.56 -14.61 -3.88
N GLN A 440 -6.79 -15.08 -4.86
CA GLN A 440 -5.46 -15.68 -4.66
C GLN A 440 -4.33 -14.64 -4.67
N ILE A 441 -4.60 -13.38 -5.02
CA ILE A 441 -3.67 -12.25 -4.84
C ILE A 441 -3.59 -11.94 -3.32
N SER A 442 -2.65 -12.58 -2.62
CA SER A 442 -2.32 -12.29 -1.23
C SER A 442 -3.49 -12.30 -0.21
N LEU A 443 -4.38 -13.30 -0.31
CA LEU A 443 -5.36 -13.72 0.71
C LEU A 443 -6.49 -12.73 1.10
N ASP A 444 -6.31 -11.41 1.00
CA ASP A 444 -7.26 -10.42 1.55
C ASP A 444 -7.86 -9.53 0.45
N THR A 445 -9.03 -9.89 -0.05
CA THR A 445 -9.80 -9.02 -0.97
C THR A 445 -10.27 -7.70 -0.33
N GLU A 446 -10.04 -7.53 0.97
CA GLU A 446 -10.32 -6.29 1.73
C GLU A 446 -9.13 -5.31 1.76
N HIS A 447 -7.90 -5.75 1.44
CA HIS A 447 -6.72 -4.88 1.31
C HIS A 447 -6.55 -4.38 -0.12
N SER A 448 -7.36 -3.38 -0.47
CA SER A 448 -7.32 -2.66 -1.73
C SER A 448 -6.17 -1.63 -1.76
N HIS A 449 -5.19 -1.81 -2.66
CA HIS A 449 -4.02 -0.93 -2.81
C HIS A 449 -4.20 0.09 -3.95
N SER A 450 -3.48 1.20 -3.93
CA SER A 450 -3.50 2.15 -5.06
C SER A 450 -2.40 1.82 -6.05
N SER A 451 -2.49 0.63 -6.64
CA SER A 451 -1.49 0.09 -7.55
C SER A 451 -1.33 0.97 -8.81
N ARG A 452 -0.13 0.97 -9.39
CA ARG A 452 0.22 1.69 -10.61
C ARG A 452 0.92 0.78 -11.59
N CYS A 453 2.12 0.34 -11.26
CA CYS A 453 2.86 -0.55 -12.13
C CYS A 453 2.80 -2.00 -11.65
N ALA A 454 2.91 -2.96 -12.58
CA ALA A 454 3.19 -4.36 -12.25
C ALA A 454 4.12 -5.00 -13.31
N LEU A 455 5.07 -5.83 -12.86
CA LEU A 455 5.97 -6.62 -13.70
C LEU A 455 6.00 -8.09 -13.25
N ALA A 456 6.21 -9.00 -14.20
CA ALA A 456 6.35 -10.45 -13.96
C ALA A 456 7.82 -10.87 -14.11
N THR A 457 8.36 -11.60 -13.14
CA THR A 457 9.77 -12.01 -13.13
C THR A 457 9.95 -13.29 -12.32
N ASP A 458 10.75 -14.21 -12.83
CA ASP A 458 11.16 -15.44 -12.13
C ASP A 458 12.47 -15.15 -11.37
N PHE A 459 12.33 -14.59 -10.17
CA PHE A 459 13.46 -14.12 -9.35
C PHE A 459 14.29 -15.27 -8.77
N ASN A 460 13.69 -16.45 -8.57
CA ASN A 460 14.39 -17.63 -8.03
C ASN A 460 14.76 -18.68 -9.10
N ASN A 461 14.62 -18.33 -10.39
CA ASN A 461 14.98 -19.17 -11.55
C ASN A 461 14.30 -20.56 -11.55
N ASP A 462 13.12 -20.69 -10.94
CA ASP A 462 12.42 -21.97 -10.76
C ASP A 462 11.29 -22.24 -11.76
N GLY A 463 11.00 -21.26 -12.62
CA GLY A 463 10.09 -21.32 -13.77
C GLY A 463 8.75 -20.62 -13.57
N ARG A 464 8.36 -20.32 -12.34
CA ARG A 464 7.12 -19.58 -12.06
C ARG A 464 7.43 -18.08 -11.99
N ALA A 465 6.63 -17.27 -12.67
CA ALA A 465 6.71 -15.82 -12.54
C ALA A 465 6.16 -15.39 -11.17
N ASP A 466 7.00 -14.74 -10.36
CA ASP A 466 6.59 -13.85 -9.28
C ASP A 466 6.14 -12.51 -9.88
N ILE A 467 5.40 -11.71 -9.11
CA ILE A 467 4.87 -10.41 -9.57
C ILE A 467 5.31 -9.31 -8.59
N TYR A 468 5.96 -8.26 -9.10
CA TYR A 468 6.23 -7.04 -8.34
C TYR A 468 5.26 -5.93 -8.76
N ILE A 469 4.69 -5.21 -7.80
CA ILE A 469 3.72 -4.11 -8.00
C ILE A 469 4.19 -2.85 -7.29
N SER A 470 4.12 -1.69 -7.97
CA SER A 470 4.26 -0.39 -7.30
C SER A 470 2.89 0.16 -6.90
N HIS A 471 2.80 0.78 -5.72
CA HIS A 471 1.57 1.41 -5.22
C HIS A 471 1.83 2.87 -4.83
N ASN A 472 0.80 3.71 -4.94
CA ASN A 472 0.85 5.08 -4.44
C ASN A 472 0.67 5.14 -2.92
N ASN A 473 1.63 5.73 -2.21
CA ASN A 473 1.67 5.89 -0.74
C ASN A 473 1.69 4.59 0.08
N ASP A 474 1.99 3.44 -0.54
CA ASP A 474 2.12 2.16 0.16
C ASP A 474 3.36 1.41 -0.34
N LEU A 475 3.91 0.55 0.51
CA LEU A 475 5.06 -0.30 0.23
C LEU A 475 4.79 -1.19 -0.99
N GLY A 476 5.51 -0.97 -2.09
CA GLY A 476 5.39 -1.76 -3.32
C GLY A 476 5.57 -3.26 -3.06
N GLN A 477 4.67 -4.08 -3.59
CA GLN A 477 4.45 -5.46 -3.19
C GLN A 477 5.19 -6.47 -4.08
N LEU A 478 5.96 -7.39 -3.48
CA LEU A 478 6.45 -8.60 -4.14
C LEU A 478 5.56 -9.81 -3.79
N LEU A 479 4.83 -10.32 -4.78
CA LEU A 479 4.01 -11.52 -4.73
C LEU A 479 4.80 -12.72 -5.23
N LYS A 480 5.24 -13.58 -4.32
CA LYS A 480 5.87 -14.85 -4.68
C LYS A 480 4.83 -15.87 -5.14
N ASN A 481 5.09 -16.51 -6.28
CA ASN A 481 4.28 -17.57 -6.85
C ASN A 481 4.65 -18.92 -6.23
N ASN A 482 3.84 -19.35 -5.27
CA ASN A 482 3.92 -20.66 -4.61
C ASN A 482 2.99 -21.70 -5.26
N GLY A 483 2.55 -21.46 -6.50
CA GLY A 483 1.74 -22.39 -7.29
C GLY A 483 2.43 -23.75 -7.51
N LYS A 484 1.63 -24.75 -7.88
CA LYS A 484 2.12 -26.12 -8.13
C LYS A 484 3.21 -26.12 -9.21
N LYS A 485 4.38 -26.70 -8.90
CA LYS A 485 5.45 -26.89 -9.89
C LYS A 485 4.94 -27.73 -11.07
N LYS A 486 5.11 -27.19 -12.29
CA LYS A 486 4.78 -27.79 -13.57
C LYS A 486 6.01 -27.74 -14.49
N PRO A 487 6.05 -28.54 -15.58
CA PRO A 487 7.12 -28.47 -16.56
C PRO A 487 7.11 -27.12 -17.30
N TRP A 488 8.29 -26.53 -17.52
CA TRP A 488 8.42 -25.21 -18.16
C TRP A 488 9.63 -25.13 -19.12
N LEU A 489 9.67 -24.07 -19.92
CA LEU A 489 10.78 -23.70 -20.78
C LEU A 489 11.06 -22.19 -20.65
N GLY A 490 12.32 -21.83 -20.39
CA GLY A 490 12.79 -20.44 -20.38
C GLY A 490 13.70 -20.14 -21.57
N ILE A 491 13.57 -18.94 -22.16
CA ILE A 491 14.37 -18.54 -23.34
C ILE A 491 14.91 -17.11 -23.18
N ALA A 492 16.22 -16.94 -23.37
CA ALA A 492 16.90 -15.67 -23.57
C ALA A 492 17.47 -15.62 -25.01
N LEU A 493 17.13 -14.59 -25.79
CA LEU A 493 17.60 -14.42 -27.17
C LEU A 493 18.65 -13.32 -27.27
N LEU A 494 19.78 -13.61 -27.93
CA LEU A 494 20.84 -12.64 -28.21
C LEU A 494 21.17 -12.58 -29.72
N SER A 495 21.34 -11.37 -30.24
CA SER A 495 22.07 -11.10 -31.48
C SER A 495 23.53 -10.79 -31.11
N GLU A 496 24.43 -11.74 -31.34
CA GLU A 496 25.79 -11.76 -30.79
C GLU A 496 25.84 -11.64 -29.25
N THR A 497 25.98 -10.43 -28.70
CA THR A 497 25.91 -10.08 -27.27
C THR A 497 24.60 -9.38 -26.88
N ILE A 498 23.95 -8.69 -27.81
CA ILE A 498 22.85 -7.75 -27.59
C ILE A 498 21.51 -8.51 -27.46
N PRO A 499 20.59 -8.16 -26.54
CA PRO A 499 19.25 -8.73 -26.49
C PRO A 499 18.46 -8.55 -27.81
N ALA A 500 17.83 -9.61 -28.32
CA ALA A 500 17.18 -9.59 -29.64
C ALA A 500 15.73 -9.07 -29.59
N HIS A 501 15.55 -7.78 -29.25
CA HIS A 501 14.22 -7.13 -29.20
C HIS A 501 13.44 -7.28 -30.52
N GLY A 502 12.13 -7.53 -30.43
CA GLY A 502 11.24 -7.73 -31.57
C GLY A 502 11.25 -9.13 -32.19
N ALA A 503 12.16 -10.03 -31.78
CA ALA A 503 12.15 -11.42 -32.26
C ALA A 503 10.88 -12.16 -31.80
N ILE A 504 10.20 -12.84 -32.73
CA ILE A 504 9.00 -13.63 -32.44
C ILE A 504 9.41 -15.08 -32.17
N VAL A 505 8.97 -15.64 -31.05
CA VAL A 505 9.24 -17.03 -30.66
C VAL A 505 7.93 -17.80 -30.62
N THR A 506 7.84 -18.81 -31.47
CA THR A 506 6.73 -19.77 -31.52
C THR A 506 7.24 -21.13 -31.06
N ILE A 507 6.67 -21.68 -29.99
CA ILE A 507 6.97 -23.06 -29.56
C ILE A 507 5.85 -24.02 -29.93
N THR A 508 6.22 -25.27 -30.22
CA THR A 508 5.31 -26.41 -30.34
C THR A 508 5.69 -27.50 -29.36
N ASN A 509 4.69 -28.05 -28.67
CA ASN A 509 4.86 -29.11 -27.68
C ASN A 509 3.60 -29.99 -27.63
N GLY A 510 3.62 -31.09 -28.40
CA GLY A 510 2.41 -31.89 -28.64
C GLY A 510 1.37 -31.07 -29.41
N ASP A 511 0.14 -31.05 -28.91
CA ASP A 511 -0.95 -30.22 -29.48
C ASP A 511 -0.88 -28.73 -29.06
N MET A 512 0.07 -28.33 -28.21
CA MET A 512 0.22 -26.94 -27.78
C MET A 512 1.10 -26.13 -28.73
N LEU A 513 0.55 -24.99 -29.16
CA LEU A 513 1.21 -23.90 -29.86
C LEU A 513 1.19 -22.68 -28.91
N GLN A 514 2.28 -21.92 -28.82
CA GLN A 514 2.37 -20.69 -28.02
C GLN A 514 3.31 -19.69 -28.69
N THR A 515 2.93 -18.41 -28.74
CA THR A 515 3.67 -17.33 -29.41
C THR A 515 3.99 -16.21 -28.41
N GLN A 516 5.23 -15.76 -28.33
CA GLN A 516 5.64 -14.59 -27.53
C GLN A 516 6.66 -13.73 -28.29
N VAL A 517 6.70 -12.43 -28.01
CA VAL A 517 7.65 -11.48 -28.60
C VAL A 517 8.74 -11.14 -27.59
N TYR A 518 10.01 -11.29 -27.98
CA TYR A 518 11.16 -10.94 -27.16
C TYR A 518 11.32 -9.42 -27.05
N GLY A 519 11.64 -8.91 -25.85
CA GLY A 519 11.75 -7.47 -25.60
C GLY A 519 10.41 -6.74 -25.39
N ASN A 520 9.28 -7.47 -25.31
CA ASN A 520 7.94 -6.89 -25.27
C ASN A 520 7.36 -6.73 -23.84
N LYS A 521 8.16 -6.98 -22.78
CA LYS A 521 7.65 -7.02 -21.39
C LYS A 521 7.71 -5.65 -20.71
N HIS A 522 6.91 -4.72 -21.22
CA HIS A 522 6.68 -3.40 -20.64
C HIS A 522 5.27 -3.30 -20.06
N SER A 523 5.11 -2.44 -19.06
CA SER A 523 3.82 -1.99 -18.55
C SER A 523 3.97 -0.55 -18.05
N PHE A 524 2.87 0.10 -17.64
CA PHE A 524 2.89 1.52 -17.24
C PHE A 524 3.96 1.82 -16.18
N LEU A 525 5.02 2.52 -16.60
CA LEU A 525 6.23 2.86 -15.84
C LEU A 525 7.23 1.72 -15.55
N CYS A 526 6.98 0.45 -15.92
CA CYS A 526 7.93 -0.67 -15.68
C CYS A 526 8.44 -1.38 -16.93
N THR A 527 9.60 -2.02 -16.74
CA THR A 527 10.17 -2.99 -17.67
C THR A 527 10.53 -4.28 -16.90
N GLY A 528 9.86 -5.38 -17.21
CA GLY A 528 10.10 -6.68 -16.58
C GLY A 528 11.27 -7.46 -17.19
N ASP A 529 11.57 -8.60 -16.58
CA ASP A 529 12.53 -9.59 -17.08
C ASP A 529 12.18 -10.07 -18.50
N GLN A 530 12.95 -9.63 -19.50
CA GLN A 530 12.71 -9.93 -20.92
C GLN A 530 12.87 -11.41 -21.30
N ARG A 531 13.34 -12.30 -20.41
CA ARG A 531 13.39 -13.74 -20.68
C ARG A 531 11.97 -14.29 -20.85
N LEU A 532 11.74 -15.02 -21.93
CA LEU A 532 10.44 -15.64 -22.22
C LEU A 532 10.25 -16.90 -21.38
N ARG A 533 8.99 -17.19 -21.02
CA ARG A 533 8.57 -18.30 -20.16
C ARG A 533 7.36 -18.99 -20.76
N PHE A 534 7.39 -20.32 -20.84
CA PHE A 534 6.29 -21.12 -21.39
C PHE A 534 6.04 -22.35 -20.50
N GLY A 535 4.80 -22.59 -20.08
CA GLY A 535 4.36 -23.87 -19.52
C GLY A 535 4.25 -24.93 -20.62
N ILE A 536 4.68 -26.16 -20.32
CA ILE A 536 4.77 -27.26 -21.30
C ILE A 536 4.31 -28.61 -20.72
N ASN A 537 4.12 -29.59 -21.60
CA ASN A 537 3.83 -30.97 -21.29
C ASN A 537 5.11 -31.82 -21.43
N ASP A 538 5.63 -32.30 -20.29
CA ASP A 538 6.85 -33.11 -20.14
C ASP A 538 6.89 -34.36 -21.04
N ALA A 539 5.72 -34.87 -21.44
CA ALA A 539 5.61 -36.08 -22.26
C ALA A 539 5.78 -35.85 -23.77
N SER A 540 5.96 -34.61 -24.22
CA SER A 540 6.08 -34.23 -25.64
C SER A 540 7.43 -33.58 -25.94
N PRO A 541 8.01 -33.77 -27.14
CA PRO A 541 9.18 -33.03 -27.58
C PRO A 541 8.89 -31.53 -27.68
N ILE A 542 9.95 -30.72 -27.66
CA ILE A 542 9.87 -29.26 -27.85
C ILE A 542 10.54 -28.92 -29.18
N GLU A 543 9.81 -28.25 -30.08
CA GLU A 543 10.37 -27.55 -31.23
C GLU A 543 10.12 -26.05 -31.06
N ILE A 544 11.17 -25.25 -31.23
CA ILE A 544 11.17 -23.79 -31.11
C ILE A 544 11.45 -23.22 -32.50
N THR A 545 10.55 -22.37 -32.99
CA THR A 545 10.76 -21.53 -34.18
C THR A 545 10.98 -20.09 -33.71
N ILE A 546 12.05 -19.47 -34.19
CA ILE A 546 12.41 -18.08 -33.90
C ILE A 546 12.45 -17.33 -35.23
N ASP A 547 11.57 -16.35 -35.38
CA ASP A 547 11.56 -15.40 -36.48
C ASP A 547 12.26 -14.12 -36.00
N TRP A 548 13.44 -13.87 -36.55
CA TRP A 548 14.34 -12.81 -36.08
C TRP A 548 14.00 -11.46 -36.72
N PRO A 549 14.39 -10.33 -36.10
CA PRO A 549 14.14 -9.00 -36.65
C PRO A 549 14.78 -8.75 -38.02
N ASP A 550 15.70 -9.57 -38.51
CA ASP A 550 16.26 -9.45 -39.86
C ASP A 550 15.48 -10.24 -40.93
N GLY A 551 14.33 -10.82 -40.56
CA GLY A 551 13.48 -11.64 -41.43
C GLY A 551 14.01 -13.06 -41.68
N LYS A 552 15.05 -13.52 -40.97
CA LYS A 552 15.48 -14.92 -41.01
C LYS A 552 14.75 -15.75 -39.96
N GLN A 553 14.53 -17.03 -40.27
CA GLN A 553 13.93 -18.00 -39.35
C GLN A 553 14.97 -19.02 -38.89
N HIS A 554 14.90 -19.43 -37.62
CA HIS A 554 15.72 -20.50 -37.03
C HIS A 554 14.84 -21.50 -36.28
N ILE A 555 15.06 -22.80 -36.48
CA ILE A 555 14.27 -23.88 -35.86
C ILE A 555 15.20 -24.77 -35.04
N LEU A 556 14.85 -24.98 -33.77
CA LEU A 556 15.55 -25.82 -32.81
C LEU A 556 14.63 -26.96 -32.33
N ARG A 557 15.20 -28.15 -32.09
CA ARG A 557 14.47 -29.38 -31.75
C ARG A 557 15.05 -30.06 -30.52
N ASP A 558 14.24 -30.90 -29.89
CA ASP A 558 14.61 -31.75 -28.75
C ASP A 558 15.19 -30.95 -27.56
N VAL A 559 14.70 -29.72 -27.39
CA VAL A 559 15.17 -28.79 -26.36
C VAL A 559 14.74 -29.29 -24.97
N THR A 560 15.63 -29.14 -23.97
CA THR A 560 15.42 -29.71 -22.64
C THR A 560 14.59 -28.80 -21.73
N ALA A 561 13.61 -29.39 -21.04
CA ALA A 561 12.72 -28.69 -20.11
C ALA A 561 13.42 -28.20 -18.82
N ASN A 562 12.68 -27.38 -18.07
CA ASN A 562 12.93 -26.97 -16.68
C ASN A 562 14.25 -26.22 -16.49
N ARG A 563 14.53 -25.25 -17.37
CA ARG A 563 15.68 -24.33 -17.33
C ARG A 563 15.49 -23.16 -18.30
N TYR A 564 16.30 -22.11 -18.11
CA TYR A 564 16.55 -21.10 -19.14
C TYR A 564 17.61 -21.56 -20.15
N HIS A 565 17.34 -21.31 -21.43
CA HIS A 565 18.29 -21.46 -22.53
C HIS A 565 18.67 -20.09 -23.09
N ARG A 566 19.97 -19.85 -23.23
CA ARG A 566 20.51 -18.73 -24.01
C ARG A 566 20.68 -19.19 -25.45
N ILE A 567 19.95 -18.58 -26.37
CA ILE A 567 19.99 -18.86 -27.80
C ILE A 567 20.61 -17.65 -28.48
N VAL A 568 21.69 -17.88 -29.23
CA VAL A 568 22.41 -16.81 -29.94
C VAL A 568 22.17 -16.96 -31.43
N TYR A 569 21.87 -15.84 -32.08
CA TYR A 569 21.69 -15.75 -33.53
C TYR A 569 22.80 -16.49 -34.29
N GLY A 570 22.41 -17.28 -35.30
CA GLY A 570 23.33 -18.06 -36.14
C GLY A 570 23.98 -19.28 -35.48
N LYS A 571 23.76 -19.56 -34.19
CA LYS A 571 24.26 -20.78 -33.51
C LYS A 571 23.16 -21.84 -33.42
N THR A 572 23.48 -23.07 -33.82
CA THR A 572 22.53 -24.21 -33.87
C THR A 572 22.37 -24.96 -32.54
N GLU A 573 22.96 -24.46 -31.45
CA GLU A 573 22.97 -25.11 -30.13
C GLU A 573 22.39 -24.16 -29.07
N THR A 574 21.51 -24.67 -28.21
CA THR A 574 21.02 -23.96 -27.03
C THR A 574 22.07 -24.02 -25.91
N LEU A 575 22.52 -22.88 -25.40
CA LEU A 575 23.41 -22.84 -24.25
C LEU A 575 22.56 -22.86 -22.97
N PRO A 576 22.68 -23.86 -22.07
CA PRO A 576 21.96 -23.82 -20.80
C PRO A 576 22.49 -22.65 -19.97
N MET A 577 21.60 -21.79 -19.47
CA MET A 577 22.01 -20.77 -18.50
C MET A 577 22.36 -21.47 -17.18
N THR A 578 23.53 -21.16 -16.65
CA THR A 578 24.00 -21.71 -15.37
C THR A 578 23.11 -21.16 -14.25
N GLN A 579 22.25 -21.99 -13.66
CA GLN A 579 21.61 -21.63 -12.39
C GLN A 579 22.70 -21.47 -11.33
N PRO A 580 22.84 -20.31 -10.66
CA PRO A 580 23.82 -20.14 -9.60
C PRO A 580 23.48 -21.06 -8.42
N ALA A 581 24.49 -21.41 -7.62
CA ALA A 581 24.25 -22.21 -6.43
C ALA A 581 23.51 -21.38 -5.37
N ILE A 582 22.27 -21.78 -5.05
CA ILE A 582 21.49 -21.21 -3.94
C ILE A 582 22.36 -21.19 -2.68
N TYR A 583 22.40 -20.04 -2.00
CA TYR A 583 23.23 -19.87 -0.81
C TYR A 583 22.84 -20.89 0.26
N THR A 584 23.81 -21.68 0.69
CA THR A 584 23.65 -22.67 1.76
C THR A 584 24.67 -22.36 2.85
N SER A 585 24.17 -21.91 4.01
CA SER A 585 25.05 -21.52 5.12
C SER A 585 25.98 -22.66 5.52
N GLN A 586 27.26 -22.34 5.62
CA GLN A 586 28.32 -23.26 6.02
C GLN A 586 28.39 -23.43 7.56
N ILE A 587 27.53 -22.74 8.32
CA ILE A 587 27.59 -22.63 9.78
C ILE A 587 26.76 -23.74 10.46
N VAL A 588 27.37 -24.94 10.51
CA VAL A 588 26.78 -26.13 11.12
C VAL A 588 26.94 -26.12 12.66
N TYR A 589 25.85 -25.78 13.38
CA TYR A 589 25.78 -25.91 14.84
C TYR A 589 24.66 -26.88 15.28
N GLN A 590 24.94 -27.73 16.28
CA GLN A 590 24.00 -28.77 16.73
C GLN A 590 22.95 -28.32 17.78
N HIS A 591 23.04 -27.09 18.31
CA HIS A 591 22.13 -26.58 19.33
C HIS A 591 21.72 -25.12 19.07
N ALA A 592 20.41 -24.85 19.09
CA ALA A 592 19.86 -23.55 18.73
C ALA A 592 20.22 -22.42 19.71
N LEU A 593 20.33 -22.71 21.01
CA LEU A 593 20.77 -21.74 22.03
C LEU A 593 22.20 -21.20 21.81
N ASN A 594 23.04 -21.92 21.04
CA ASN A 594 24.35 -21.41 20.64
C ASN A 594 24.24 -20.44 19.45
N LYS A 595 23.21 -20.58 18.59
CA LYS A 595 23.02 -19.69 17.45
C LYS A 595 22.57 -18.29 17.86
N LEU A 596 21.69 -18.16 18.87
CA LEU A 596 21.27 -16.85 19.39
C LEU A 596 22.51 -16.00 19.80
N LYS A 597 23.47 -16.62 20.50
CA LYS A 597 24.73 -15.98 20.91
C LYS A 597 25.66 -15.62 19.76
N VAL A 598 25.61 -16.37 18.65
CA VAL A 598 26.36 -16.04 17.44
C VAL A 598 25.71 -14.86 16.71
N ILE A 599 24.38 -14.79 16.70
CA ILE A 599 23.61 -13.64 16.18
C ILE A 599 23.90 -12.38 17.02
N GLU A 600 23.80 -12.47 18.34
CA GLU A 600 24.18 -11.40 19.29
C GLU A 600 25.63 -10.93 19.03
N TRP A 601 26.58 -11.87 18.94
CA TRP A 601 27.98 -11.56 18.66
C TRP A 601 28.22 -10.95 17.26
N LEU A 602 27.52 -11.41 16.22
CA LEU A 602 27.61 -10.81 14.88
C LEU A 602 27.13 -9.34 14.90
N ILE A 603 26.06 -9.05 15.64
CA ILE A 603 25.58 -7.67 15.86
C ILE A 603 26.62 -6.85 16.64
N GLU A 604 27.22 -7.42 17.70
CA GLU A 604 28.35 -6.78 18.42
C GLU A 604 29.58 -6.51 17.52
N GLN A 605 29.78 -7.29 16.46
CA GLN A 605 30.84 -7.06 15.45
C GLN A 605 30.41 -6.14 14.30
N ASN A 606 29.22 -5.52 14.36
CA ASN A 606 28.63 -4.70 13.29
C ASN A 606 28.45 -5.49 11.96
N ARG A 607 28.04 -6.77 12.07
CA ARG A 607 27.76 -7.69 10.95
C ARG A 607 26.28 -8.05 10.93
N SER A 608 25.44 -7.01 10.83
CA SER A 608 23.98 -7.09 10.86
C SER A 608 23.41 -8.08 9.85
N ASP A 609 23.97 -8.10 8.64
CA ASP A 609 23.37 -8.77 7.50
C ASP A 609 23.58 -10.29 7.60
N GLU A 610 24.77 -10.71 8.03
CA GLU A 610 25.06 -12.10 8.41
C GLU A 610 24.21 -12.55 9.60
N ALA A 611 24.01 -11.69 10.61
CA ALA A 611 23.14 -11.98 11.75
C ALA A 611 21.68 -12.17 11.30
N ALA A 612 21.21 -11.33 10.38
CA ALA A 612 19.88 -11.40 9.80
C ALA A 612 19.70 -12.61 8.85
N GLN A 613 20.75 -13.06 8.15
CA GLN A 613 20.76 -14.30 7.38
C GLN A 613 20.63 -15.51 8.31
N GLU A 614 21.47 -15.64 9.34
CA GLU A 614 21.41 -16.76 10.29
C GLU A 614 20.10 -16.77 11.12
N LEU A 615 19.52 -15.59 11.43
CA LEU A 615 18.15 -15.49 11.98
C LEU A 615 17.10 -16.05 11.00
N GLY A 616 17.19 -15.68 9.72
CA GLY A 616 16.25 -16.12 8.67
C GLY A 616 16.21 -17.63 8.52
N LEU A 617 17.37 -18.30 8.57
CA LEU A 617 17.49 -19.76 8.49
C LEU A 617 16.81 -20.51 9.66
N LEU A 618 16.47 -19.83 10.76
CA LEU A 618 15.88 -20.44 11.96
C LEU A 618 14.40 -20.12 12.18
N GLN A 619 13.84 -19.17 11.45
CA GLN A 619 12.45 -18.72 11.64
C GLN A 619 11.40 -19.83 11.42
N HIS A 620 11.73 -20.90 10.69
CA HIS A 620 10.87 -22.05 10.44
C HIS A 620 11.17 -23.26 11.35
N HIS A 621 12.00 -23.08 12.39
CA HIS A 621 12.28 -24.14 13.35
C HIS A 621 11.01 -24.56 14.12
N PRO A 622 10.75 -25.87 14.34
CA PRO A 622 9.50 -26.35 14.94
C PRO A 622 9.33 -26.01 16.44
N ASP A 623 10.37 -25.52 17.11
CA ASP A 623 10.30 -25.08 18.50
C ASP A 623 9.78 -23.63 18.61
N THR A 624 8.56 -23.48 19.12
CA THR A 624 7.90 -22.19 19.37
C THR A 624 8.68 -21.28 20.32
N GLU A 625 9.33 -21.82 21.36
CA GLU A 625 10.08 -21.03 22.33
C GLU A 625 11.34 -20.46 21.67
N LEU A 626 11.99 -21.23 20.81
CA LEU A 626 13.08 -20.71 19.97
C LEU A 626 12.57 -19.61 19.03
N ARG A 627 11.45 -19.80 18.32
CA ARG A 627 10.90 -18.76 17.42
C ARG A 627 10.58 -17.47 18.17
N LEU A 628 10.09 -17.56 19.41
CA LEU A 628 9.88 -16.41 20.29
C LEU A 628 11.18 -15.69 20.67
N GLN A 629 12.25 -16.44 20.97
CA GLN A 629 13.58 -15.88 21.29
C GLN A 629 14.26 -15.26 20.05
N LEU A 630 14.10 -15.87 18.87
CA LEU A 630 14.61 -15.31 17.60
C LEU A 630 13.91 -13.98 17.25
N LEU A 631 12.59 -13.88 17.46
CA LEU A 631 11.84 -12.64 17.29
C LEU A 631 12.25 -11.55 18.30
N GLN A 632 12.76 -11.92 19.48
CA GLN A 632 13.36 -10.98 20.43
C GLN A 632 14.78 -10.56 20.00
N ALA A 633 15.63 -11.49 19.54
CA ALA A 633 16.95 -11.16 19.00
C ALA A 633 16.88 -10.28 17.74
N ALA A 634 15.82 -10.43 16.92
CA ALA A 634 15.57 -9.56 15.78
C ALA A 634 15.36 -8.08 16.16
N THR A 635 15.04 -7.75 17.42
CA THR A 635 14.96 -6.35 17.89
C THR A 635 16.33 -5.73 18.21
N LEU A 636 17.42 -6.46 17.98
CA LEU A 636 18.81 -5.97 18.07
C LEU A 636 19.38 -5.61 16.68
N LEU A 637 18.66 -5.93 15.61
CA LEU A 637 19.01 -5.55 14.23
C LEU A 637 18.64 -4.09 13.96
N PRO A 638 19.19 -3.47 12.90
CA PRO A 638 18.65 -2.22 12.34
C PRO A 638 17.15 -2.35 12.06
N GLU A 639 16.38 -1.28 12.28
CA GLU A 639 14.90 -1.30 12.21
C GLU A 639 14.39 -1.95 10.93
N ALA A 640 14.95 -1.58 9.78
CA ALA A 640 14.60 -2.17 8.48
C ALA A 640 14.70 -3.71 8.50
N GLN A 641 15.78 -4.25 9.03
CA GLN A 641 15.97 -5.70 9.11
C GLN A 641 15.08 -6.36 10.16
N GLN A 642 14.63 -5.64 11.20
CA GLN A 642 13.67 -6.12 12.19
C GLN A 642 12.29 -6.39 11.57
N LEU A 643 11.82 -5.52 10.65
CA LEU A 643 10.46 -5.56 10.10
C LEU A 643 10.12 -6.92 9.46
N ARG A 644 11.08 -7.55 8.76
CA ARG A 644 10.88 -8.85 8.10
C ARG A 644 10.56 -9.99 9.06
N PHE A 645 11.11 -9.94 10.28
CA PHE A 645 10.85 -10.95 11.31
C PHE A 645 9.49 -10.74 11.98
N ILE A 646 9.08 -9.48 12.22
CA ILE A 646 7.73 -9.15 12.70
C ILE A 646 6.69 -9.58 11.66
N GLN A 647 6.93 -9.27 10.38
CA GLN A 647 6.02 -9.60 9.28
C GLN A 647 5.85 -11.11 9.07
N ARG A 648 6.93 -11.90 9.20
CA ARG A 648 6.83 -13.38 9.21
C ARG A 648 6.11 -13.89 10.46
N ALA A 649 6.39 -13.33 11.64
CA ALA A 649 5.79 -13.73 12.91
C ALA A 649 4.27 -13.46 12.99
N PHE A 650 3.73 -12.49 12.25
CA PHE A 650 2.29 -12.32 12.06
C PHE A 650 1.59 -13.53 11.42
N ASN A 651 2.32 -14.41 10.73
CA ASN A 651 1.79 -15.61 10.06
C ASN A 651 2.18 -16.93 10.76
N ASP A 652 2.82 -16.89 11.93
CA ASP A 652 3.21 -18.08 12.69
C ASP A 652 2.01 -18.96 13.08
N GLU A 653 2.20 -20.27 13.19
CA GLU A 653 1.19 -21.22 13.71
C GLU A 653 0.85 -20.97 15.19
N SER A 654 1.76 -20.35 15.94
CA SER A 654 1.66 -20.06 17.36
C SER A 654 1.05 -18.69 17.63
N ILE A 655 -0.09 -18.71 18.35
CA ILE A 655 -0.74 -17.51 18.88
C ILE A 655 0.21 -16.67 19.73
N THR A 656 1.11 -17.29 20.51
CA THR A 656 2.09 -16.58 21.35
C THR A 656 3.07 -15.77 20.52
N VAL A 657 3.52 -16.29 19.38
CA VAL A 657 4.45 -15.60 18.47
C VAL A 657 3.74 -14.45 17.76
N ARG A 658 2.49 -14.64 17.29
CA ARG A 658 1.67 -13.55 16.73
C ARG A 658 1.42 -12.42 17.74
N LEU A 659 1.07 -12.76 18.98
CA LEU A 659 0.85 -11.79 20.05
C LEU A 659 2.12 -10.98 20.36
N GLN A 660 3.30 -11.63 20.33
CA GLN A 660 4.58 -10.91 20.46
C GLN A 660 4.85 -10.01 19.25
N ALA A 661 4.54 -10.43 18.02
CA ALA A 661 4.67 -9.58 16.82
C ALA A 661 3.78 -8.32 16.90
N ILE A 662 2.52 -8.47 17.33
CA ILE A 662 1.62 -7.33 17.58
C ILE A 662 2.17 -6.43 18.70
N ALA A 663 2.71 -7.00 19.78
CA ALA A 663 3.30 -6.26 20.88
C ALA A 663 4.60 -5.51 20.51
N LEU A 664 5.36 -6.00 19.52
CA LEU A 664 6.50 -5.29 18.92
C LEU A 664 6.04 -4.19 17.97
N THR A 665 5.03 -4.46 17.14
CA THR A 665 4.44 -3.47 16.20
C THR A 665 3.87 -2.26 16.94
N ARG A 666 3.27 -2.50 18.11
CA ARG A 666 2.81 -1.42 19.01
C ARG A 666 3.96 -0.57 19.58
N ARG A 667 5.20 -1.06 19.59
CA ARG A 667 6.37 -0.36 20.18
C ARG A 667 7.28 0.32 19.17
N ASN A 668 7.37 -0.17 17.93
CA ASN A 668 8.08 0.52 16.86
C ASN A 668 7.17 1.49 16.09
N GLU A 669 5.85 1.30 16.17
CA GLU A 669 4.82 2.17 15.56
C GLU A 669 4.97 2.34 14.03
N ASN A 670 5.75 1.45 13.41
CA ASN A 670 6.19 1.57 12.02
C ASN A 670 5.06 1.17 11.06
N GLU A 671 4.66 2.12 10.21
CA GLU A 671 3.51 2.00 9.31
C GLU A 671 3.67 0.97 8.20
N LEU A 672 4.89 0.57 7.83
CA LEU A 672 5.11 -0.48 6.83
C LEU A 672 4.46 -1.81 7.27
N LEU A 673 4.24 -2.02 8.58
CA LEU A 673 3.57 -3.20 9.10
C LEU A 673 2.02 -3.16 8.99
N ALA A 674 1.41 -2.07 8.51
CA ALA A 674 -0.04 -1.87 8.45
C ALA A 674 -0.79 -3.02 7.78
N ARG A 675 -0.37 -3.41 6.58
CA ARG A 675 -0.99 -4.50 5.77
C ARG A 675 -1.09 -5.80 6.56
N TRP A 676 -0.02 -6.21 7.23
CA TRP A 676 0.05 -7.48 7.95
C TRP A 676 -0.52 -7.42 9.37
N LEU A 677 -0.48 -6.24 10.02
CA LEU A 677 -1.12 -5.99 11.31
C LEU A 677 -2.65 -6.00 11.16
N PHE A 678 -3.19 -5.31 10.15
CA PHE A 678 -4.64 -5.12 10.02
C PHE A 678 -5.35 -6.45 9.66
N LYS A 679 -4.71 -7.31 8.86
CA LYS A 679 -5.10 -8.72 8.65
C LYS A 679 -5.35 -9.50 9.96
N GLN A 680 -4.63 -9.19 11.05
CA GLN A 680 -4.83 -9.86 12.35
C GLN A 680 -6.17 -9.51 13.02
N LEU A 681 -6.95 -8.54 12.49
CA LEU A 681 -8.33 -8.28 12.91
C LEU A 681 -9.30 -9.38 12.47
N GLU A 682 -9.02 -10.07 11.36
CA GLU A 682 -9.89 -11.10 10.79
C GLU A 682 -9.65 -12.49 11.45
N HIS A 683 -8.51 -12.65 12.11
CA HIS A 683 -8.05 -13.90 12.72
C HIS A 683 -9.07 -14.54 13.69
N ASP A 684 -9.21 -15.87 13.65
CA ASP A 684 -10.22 -16.60 14.44
C ASP A 684 -10.08 -16.43 15.95
N ASN A 685 -8.87 -16.58 16.49
CA ASN A 685 -8.59 -16.40 17.92
C ASN A 685 -8.87 -14.95 18.36
N ALA A 686 -9.69 -14.78 19.39
CA ALA A 686 -10.14 -13.46 19.86
C ALA A 686 -9.05 -12.66 20.60
N ASP A 687 -8.03 -13.29 21.18
CA ASP A 687 -6.93 -12.61 21.85
C ASP A 687 -6.02 -11.90 20.83
N VAL A 688 -5.80 -12.51 19.66
CA VAL A 688 -5.09 -11.89 18.51
C VAL A 688 -5.82 -10.63 18.05
N VAL A 689 -7.14 -10.72 17.84
CA VAL A 689 -7.98 -9.57 17.47
C VAL A 689 -7.95 -8.50 18.56
N CYS A 690 -8.10 -8.87 19.83
CA CYS A 690 -8.05 -7.91 20.94
C CYS A 690 -6.66 -7.24 21.10
N ALA A 691 -5.56 -7.95 20.87
CA ALA A 691 -4.23 -7.35 20.85
C ALA A 691 -4.06 -6.36 19.69
N THR A 692 -4.54 -6.71 18.49
CA THR A 692 -4.50 -5.86 17.29
C THR A 692 -5.33 -4.59 17.45
N THR A 693 -6.58 -4.73 17.93
CA THR A 693 -7.42 -3.57 18.29
C THR A 693 -6.82 -2.75 19.43
N SER A 694 -6.04 -3.35 20.34
CA SER A 694 -5.29 -2.62 21.38
C SER A 694 -4.04 -1.90 20.86
N ALA A 695 -3.48 -2.31 19.71
CA ALA A 695 -2.42 -1.56 19.03
C ALA A 695 -3.02 -0.36 18.29
N LEU A 696 -4.09 -0.58 17.52
CA LEU A 696 -4.88 0.50 16.89
C LEU A 696 -5.39 1.53 17.90
N ALA A 697 -5.93 1.07 19.03
CA ALA A 697 -6.34 1.92 20.14
C ALA A 697 -5.22 2.84 20.65
N HIS A 698 -3.98 2.34 20.70
CA HIS A 698 -2.82 3.13 21.10
C HIS A 698 -2.42 4.13 20.02
N PHE A 699 -2.39 3.70 18.75
CA PHE A 699 -2.11 4.59 17.62
C PHE A 699 -3.16 5.72 17.46
N TYR A 700 -4.39 5.52 17.92
CA TYR A 700 -5.41 6.57 17.97
C TYR A 700 -5.27 7.52 19.16
N ASP A 701 -4.73 7.06 20.30
CA ASP A 701 -4.50 7.90 21.48
C ASP A 701 -3.27 8.81 21.30
N GLU A 702 -2.23 8.34 20.59
CA GLU A 702 -1.00 9.08 20.32
C GLU A 702 -1.07 9.80 18.95
N GLU A 703 -0.74 11.10 18.88
CA GLU A 703 -0.91 11.89 17.65
C GLU A 703 0.08 11.45 16.55
N GLU A 704 1.37 11.33 16.88
CA GLU A 704 2.48 11.04 15.97
C GLU A 704 2.64 9.55 15.61
N ALA A 705 1.99 8.63 16.34
CA ALA A 705 2.04 7.21 16.04
C ALA A 705 1.18 6.87 14.80
N PHE A 706 1.73 6.14 13.83
CA PHE A 706 0.96 5.49 12.76
C PHE A 706 0.06 6.46 11.92
N ILE A 707 0.56 7.68 11.70
CA ILE A 707 -0.13 8.87 11.16
C ILE A 707 -0.96 8.59 9.90
N VAL A 708 -0.40 7.92 8.89
CA VAL A 708 -0.97 7.85 7.54
C VAL A 708 -2.05 6.75 7.44
N HIS A 709 -1.81 5.57 8.02
CA HIS A 709 -2.62 4.39 7.83
C HIS A 709 -3.62 4.10 8.95
N LYS A 710 -3.49 4.69 10.17
CA LYS A 710 -4.30 4.28 11.33
C LYS A 710 -5.81 4.33 11.09
N TYR A 711 -6.30 5.27 10.30
CA TYR A 711 -7.73 5.40 10.01
C TYR A 711 -8.25 4.46 8.90
N THR A 712 -7.41 3.81 8.08
CA THR A 712 -7.92 2.85 7.08
C THR A 712 -8.44 1.56 7.72
N ALA A 713 -7.93 1.19 8.91
CA ALA A 713 -8.41 0.07 9.71
C ALA A 713 -9.87 0.21 10.19
N LEU A 714 -10.47 1.41 10.13
CA LEU A 714 -11.85 1.67 10.57
C LEU A 714 -12.87 0.75 9.87
N GLY A 715 -12.65 0.39 8.60
CA GLY A 715 -13.52 -0.55 7.88
C GLY A 715 -13.59 -1.92 8.54
N ALA A 716 -12.43 -2.51 8.86
CA ALA A 716 -12.32 -3.80 9.53
C ALA A 716 -12.86 -3.75 10.97
N LEU A 717 -12.55 -2.68 11.71
CA LEU A 717 -13.10 -2.45 13.04
C LEU A 717 -14.64 -2.37 13.04
N ILE A 718 -15.24 -1.74 12.02
CA ILE A 718 -16.70 -1.68 11.85
C ILE A 718 -17.29 -3.07 11.49
N ARG A 719 -16.60 -3.88 10.68
CA ARG A 719 -17.03 -5.27 10.38
C ARG A 719 -17.07 -6.13 11.66
N LEU A 720 -16.08 -6.00 12.54
CA LEU A 720 -15.99 -6.71 13.81
C LEU A 720 -17.15 -6.46 14.79
N LEU A 721 -17.94 -5.39 14.61
CA LEU A 721 -19.18 -5.17 15.36
C LEU A 721 -20.23 -6.29 15.16
N ASN A 722 -20.13 -7.03 14.05
CA ASN A 722 -21.02 -8.15 13.70
C ASN A 722 -20.37 -9.53 13.94
N ALA A 723 -19.15 -9.61 14.48
CA ALA A 723 -18.48 -10.87 14.75
C ALA A 723 -19.24 -11.71 15.80
N GLU A 724 -19.23 -13.04 15.70
CA GLU A 724 -19.97 -13.92 16.63
C GLU A 724 -19.50 -13.82 18.10
N SER A 725 -18.24 -13.42 18.31
CA SER A 725 -17.64 -13.30 19.64
C SER A 725 -17.86 -11.91 20.25
N GLU A 726 -18.60 -11.84 21.38
CA GLU A 726 -18.71 -10.62 22.21
C GLU A 726 -17.34 -10.02 22.58
N THR A 727 -16.30 -10.86 22.74
CA THR A 727 -14.96 -10.37 23.04
C THR A 727 -14.37 -9.60 21.85
N LYS A 728 -14.47 -10.12 20.62
CA LYS A 728 -14.06 -9.40 19.40
C LYS A 728 -14.84 -8.09 19.24
N GLN A 729 -16.18 -8.16 19.37
CA GLN A 729 -17.05 -6.98 19.30
C GLN A 729 -16.63 -5.90 20.31
N ARG A 730 -16.45 -6.26 21.59
CA ARG A 730 -16.07 -5.33 22.66
C ARG A 730 -14.71 -4.67 22.42
N CYS A 731 -13.72 -5.44 21.96
CA CYS A 731 -12.38 -4.93 21.66
C CYS A 731 -12.41 -3.95 20.46
N ALA A 732 -13.15 -4.29 19.40
CA ALA A 732 -13.36 -3.37 18.27
C ALA A 732 -14.12 -2.09 18.66
N ILE A 733 -15.14 -2.18 19.51
CA ILE A 733 -15.88 -1.02 20.05
C ILE A 733 -14.95 -0.07 20.82
N GLU A 734 -13.98 -0.59 21.59
CA GLU A 734 -13.04 0.27 22.32
C GLU A 734 -12.08 1.01 21.37
N ALA A 735 -11.54 0.32 20.35
CA ALA A 735 -10.71 0.97 19.33
C ALA A 735 -11.48 2.00 18.50
N LEU A 736 -12.71 1.69 18.08
CA LEU A 736 -13.60 2.64 17.39
C LEU A 736 -13.91 3.87 18.23
N GLY A 737 -14.10 3.71 19.55
CA GLY A 737 -14.29 4.82 20.47
C GLY A 737 -13.06 5.74 20.55
N ARG A 738 -11.86 5.16 20.70
CA ARG A 738 -10.59 5.91 20.77
C ARG A 738 -10.19 6.56 19.45
N SER A 739 -10.63 6.04 18.32
CA SER A 739 -10.39 6.69 17.01
C SER A 739 -10.95 8.11 16.92
N GLU A 740 -11.93 8.44 17.77
CA GLU A 740 -12.77 9.65 17.76
C GLU A 740 -13.36 10.00 16.38
N HIS A 741 -13.34 9.05 15.43
CA HIS A 741 -13.62 9.32 14.03
C HIS A 741 -15.12 9.19 13.71
N TYR A 742 -15.66 10.21 13.03
CA TYR A 742 -17.09 10.31 12.70
C TYR A 742 -17.66 9.08 11.96
N ARG A 743 -16.83 8.35 11.19
CA ARG A 743 -17.25 7.14 10.47
C ARG A 743 -17.71 6.00 11.41
N ALA A 744 -17.22 5.97 12.65
CA ALA A 744 -17.63 5.00 13.67
C ALA A 744 -19.01 5.30 14.28
N LEU A 745 -19.53 6.53 14.16
CA LEU A 745 -20.74 7.02 14.81
C LEU A 745 -21.98 6.15 14.50
N GLN A 746 -22.33 6.02 13.21
CA GLN A 746 -23.57 5.36 12.80
C GLN A 746 -23.58 3.84 13.10
N PRO A 747 -22.49 3.08 12.87
CA PRO A 747 -22.39 1.70 13.33
C PRO A 747 -22.55 1.55 14.85
N LEU A 748 -21.89 2.40 15.65
CA LEU A 748 -21.99 2.33 17.11
C LEU A 748 -23.39 2.73 17.63
N LEU A 749 -24.09 3.65 16.97
CA LEU A 749 -25.49 3.97 17.29
C LEU A 749 -26.41 2.76 17.05
N ALA A 750 -26.26 2.07 15.90
CA ALA A 750 -27.05 0.87 15.60
C ALA A 750 -26.83 -0.24 16.64
N VAL A 751 -25.58 -0.46 17.07
CA VAL A 751 -25.24 -1.39 18.16
C VAL A 751 -25.86 -0.94 19.49
N ALA A 752 -25.69 0.33 19.87
CA ALA A 752 -26.21 0.91 21.11
C ALA A 752 -27.74 0.87 21.23
N GLU A 753 -28.47 0.97 20.12
CA GLU A 753 -29.92 0.80 20.07
C GLU A 753 -30.35 -0.67 20.18
N ARG A 754 -29.80 -1.57 19.35
CA ARG A 754 -30.49 -2.82 18.95
C ARG A 754 -29.78 -4.12 19.29
N HIS A 755 -28.53 -4.09 19.75
CA HIS A 755 -27.77 -5.33 19.98
C HIS A 755 -28.34 -6.16 21.16
N ALA A 756 -28.38 -7.48 21.02
CA ALA A 756 -29.01 -8.36 22.01
C ALA A 756 -28.28 -8.36 23.37
N SER A 757 -26.96 -8.15 23.37
CA SER A 757 -26.15 -8.17 24.60
C SER A 757 -26.08 -6.80 25.25
N GLN A 758 -26.49 -6.73 26.52
CA GLN A 758 -26.45 -5.49 27.30
C GLN A 758 -25.01 -5.00 27.51
N ASN A 759 -24.04 -5.90 27.64
CA ASN A 759 -22.63 -5.56 27.81
C ASN A 759 -22.09 -4.79 26.60
N ILE A 760 -22.41 -5.30 25.40
CA ILE A 760 -22.03 -4.70 24.12
C ILE A 760 -22.73 -3.35 23.91
N ARG A 761 -24.02 -3.23 24.26
CA ARG A 761 -24.73 -1.93 24.26
C ARG A 761 -24.09 -0.91 25.19
N VAL A 762 -23.75 -1.29 26.43
CA VAL A 762 -23.02 -0.42 27.38
C VAL A 762 -21.65 0.00 26.81
N SER A 763 -20.91 -0.93 26.17
CA SER A 763 -19.64 -0.62 25.52
C SER A 763 -19.81 0.37 24.37
N ALA A 764 -20.79 0.19 23.48
CA ALA A 764 -21.05 1.09 22.35
C ALA A 764 -21.46 2.49 22.84
N ILE A 765 -22.30 2.58 23.88
CA ILE A 765 -22.69 3.85 24.50
C ILE A 765 -21.48 4.56 25.15
N LYS A 766 -20.50 3.81 25.69
CA LYS A 766 -19.22 4.37 26.17
C LYS A 766 -18.36 4.88 24.99
N ALA A 767 -18.26 4.14 23.89
CA ALA A 767 -17.49 4.54 22.70
C ALA A 767 -18.05 5.82 22.05
N LEU A 768 -19.38 5.95 21.97
CA LEU A 768 -20.06 7.18 21.51
C LEU A 768 -19.71 8.43 22.35
N ALA A 769 -19.36 8.24 23.63
CA ALA A 769 -18.91 9.35 24.50
C ALA A 769 -17.45 9.78 24.24
N LEU A 770 -16.62 8.90 23.69
CA LEU A 770 -15.24 9.22 23.30
C LEU A 770 -15.23 10.00 21.98
N ILE A 771 -16.05 9.59 21.01
CA ILE A 771 -16.24 10.30 19.72
C ILE A 771 -16.86 11.71 19.91
N LYS A 772 -17.49 11.99 21.06
CA LYS A 772 -18.05 13.31 21.47
C LYS A 772 -19.07 13.93 20.49
N GLU A 773 -19.53 13.18 19.49
CA GLU A 773 -20.37 13.70 18.41
C GLU A 773 -21.79 14.04 18.86
N LYS A 774 -22.22 15.27 18.59
CA LYS A 774 -23.55 15.77 19.02
C LYS A 774 -24.70 15.06 18.29
N ALA A 775 -24.43 14.51 17.11
CA ALA A 775 -25.38 13.68 16.37
C ALA A 775 -25.75 12.38 17.10
N ALA A 776 -25.00 11.93 18.11
CA ALA A 776 -25.38 10.80 18.97
C ALA A 776 -26.50 11.14 19.99
N LEU A 777 -26.68 12.42 20.33
CA LEU A 777 -27.54 12.84 21.45
C LEU A 777 -29.01 12.38 21.35
N PRO A 778 -29.71 12.43 20.19
CA PRO A 778 -31.12 12.03 20.12
C PRO A 778 -31.35 10.55 20.48
N THR A 779 -30.54 9.65 19.90
CA THR A 779 -30.57 8.21 20.21
C THR A 779 -30.19 7.95 21.67
N LEU A 780 -29.14 8.61 22.18
CA LEU A 780 -28.72 8.44 23.57
C LEU A 780 -29.79 8.93 24.56
N MET A 781 -30.50 10.03 24.26
CA MET A 781 -31.63 10.52 25.06
C MET A 781 -32.79 9.52 25.06
N ALA A 782 -33.17 8.97 23.90
CA ALA A 782 -34.19 7.93 23.82
C ALA A 782 -33.83 6.69 24.67
N ILE A 783 -32.57 6.23 24.62
CA ILE A 783 -32.07 5.13 25.46
C ILE A 783 -32.06 5.51 26.97
N ALA A 784 -31.83 6.78 27.30
CA ALA A 784 -31.83 7.30 28.66
C ALA A 784 -33.23 7.62 29.23
N GLU A 785 -34.28 7.57 28.41
CA GLU A 785 -35.68 7.82 28.79
C GLU A 785 -36.53 6.54 28.79
N ASP A 786 -36.17 5.53 27.99
CA ASP A 786 -36.85 4.23 28.00
C ASP A 786 -36.68 3.49 29.35
N ILE A 787 -37.82 3.36 30.06
CA ILE A 787 -37.95 2.71 31.37
C ILE A 787 -37.72 1.19 31.35
N ASN A 788 -37.67 0.57 30.16
CA ASN A 788 -37.45 -0.87 30.01
C ASN A 788 -35.96 -1.24 29.89
N GLN A 789 -35.07 -0.25 29.80
CA GLN A 789 -33.62 -0.46 29.72
C GLN A 789 -33.05 -0.88 31.08
N SER A 790 -31.97 -1.67 31.07
CA SER A 790 -31.30 -2.05 32.31
C SER A 790 -30.56 -0.87 32.95
N THR A 791 -30.42 -0.90 34.27
CA THR A 791 -29.80 0.17 35.07
C THR A 791 -28.41 0.56 34.57
N ALA A 792 -27.64 -0.40 34.04
CA ALA A 792 -26.31 -0.15 33.48
C ALA A 792 -26.36 0.65 32.16
N ILE A 793 -27.26 0.27 31.24
CA ILE A 793 -27.49 0.99 29.98
C ILE A 793 -27.99 2.41 30.28
N HIS A 794 -28.97 2.54 31.18
CA HIS A 794 -29.59 3.80 31.56
C HIS A 794 -28.59 4.77 32.23
N ALA A 795 -27.72 4.28 33.12
CA ALA A 795 -26.67 5.08 33.75
C ALA A 795 -25.58 5.49 32.75
N GLN A 796 -25.12 4.56 31.90
CA GLN A 796 -24.07 4.86 30.93
C GLN A 796 -24.56 5.82 29.83
N ALA A 797 -25.82 5.73 29.37
CA ALA A 797 -26.39 6.69 28.43
C ALA A 797 -26.43 8.11 29.01
N LYS A 798 -26.86 8.27 30.27
CA LYS A 798 -26.86 9.58 30.96
C LYS A 798 -25.46 10.15 31.17
N ASN A 799 -24.47 9.29 31.45
CA ASN A 799 -23.06 9.67 31.52
C ASN A 799 -22.53 10.14 30.14
N SER A 800 -22.82 9.40 29.07
CA SER A 800 -22.40 9.74 27.70
C SER A 800 -23.03 11.05 27.21
N ILE A 801 -24.32 11.29 27.48
CA ILE A 801 -24.98 12.59 27.20
C ILE A 801 -24.29 13.74 27.93
N ALA A 802 -23.88 13.53 29.19
CA ALA A 802 -23.20 14.54 29.98
C ALA A 802 -21.84 14.92 29.37
N ILE A 803 -21.05 13.91 28.98
CA ILE A 803 -19.74 14.07 28.30
C ILE A 803 -19.89 14.82 26.97
N ILE A 804 -20.80 14.40 26.08
CA ILE A 804 -21.00 15.01 24.74
C ILE A 804 -21.48 16.47 24.84
N ASN A 805 -22.19 16.84 25.90
CA ASN A 805 -22.60 18.23 26.15
C ASN A 805 -21.55 19.08 26.89
N GLY A 806 -20.36 18.53 27.20
CA GLY A 806 -19.33 19.21 28.01
C GLY A 806 -19.69 19.39 29.49
N ASN A 807 -20.81 18.81 29.94
CA ASN A 807 -21.34 18.94 31.28
C ASN A 807 -20.81 17.81 32.17
N TYR A 808 -19.67 17.99 32.82
CA TYR A 808 -19.17 17.01 33.78
C TYR A 808 -20.16 16.86 34.96
N PHE A 809 -20.63 15.61 35.14
CA PHE A 809 -21.63 15.12 36.12
C PHE A 809 -23.10 15.52 35.90
N VAL A 810 -23.90 14.52 35.51
CA VAL A 810 -25.33 14.43 35.84
C VAL A 810 -25.53 13.27 36.82
N LYS A 811 -26.09 13.57 38.00
CA LYS A 811 -26.46 12.56 39.02
C LYS A 811 -27.55 11.62 38.46
N PRO A 812 -27.56 10.31 38.79
CA PRO A 812 -28.78 9.52 38.70
C PRO A 812 -29.89 10.21 39.53
N SER A 813 -31.02 10.49 38.92
CA SER A 813 -32.14 11.18 39.58
C SER A 813 -32.91 10.21 40.48
N GLU A 814 -32.74 10.34 41.80
CA GLU A 814 -33.38 9.52 42.84
C GLU A 814 -34.91 9.78 42.94
N LYS A 815 -35.68 9.39 41.91
CA LYS A 815 -37.14 9.55 41.81
C LYS A 815 -37.89 8.33 41.24
N SER A 816 -37.34 7.12 41.38
CA SER A 816 -38.02 5.88 40.99
C SER A 816 -37.68 4.65 41.86
N LEU A 817 -37.27 4.85 43.12
CA LEU A 817 -37.14 3.77 44.11
C LEU A 817 -38.08 4.01 45.30
N SER A 818 -38.94 3.04 45.58
CA SER A 818 -39.85 3.05 46.72
C SER A 818 -39.13 2.55 47.98
N ARG A 819 -39.42 3.17 49.13
CA ARG A 819 -38.85 2.80 50.43
C ARG A 819 -39.16 1.33 50.78
N LYS A 820 -38.19 0.41 50.69
CA LYS A 820 -38.23 -0.86 51.46
C LYS A 820 -36.95 -1.68 51.65
N GLU A 821 -35.88 -1.48 50.88
CA GLU A 821 -34.72 -2.42 50.86
C GLU A 821 -33.37 -1.84 51.37
N GLU A 822 -33.42 -0.75 52.13
CA GLU A 822 -32.24 0.03 52.56
C GLU A 822 -31.52 -0.52 53.81
N ASN A 823 -31.43 -1.85 53.98
CA ASN A 823 -31.04 -2.40 55.30
C ASN A 823 -30.26 -3.74 55.30
N ASN A 824 -29.68 -4.19 54.17
CA ASN A 824 -29.08 -5.56 54.14
C ASN A 824 -27.95 -5.83 53.11
N SER A 825 -27.09 -4.85 52.76
CA SER A 825 -26.11 -5.01 51.65
C SER A 825 -24.70 -4.40 51.84
N THR A 826 -24.31 -4.00 53.05
CA THR A 826 -23.08 -3.21 53.31
C THR A 826 -21.79 -4.01 53.58
N SER A 827 -21.70 -5.30 53.20
CA SER A 827 -20.60 -6.19 53.68
C SER A 827 -19.82 -7.00 52.63
N THR A 828 -20.13 -6.95 51.32
CA THR A 828 -19.58 -7.92 50.33
C THR A 828 -18.77 -7.35 49.16
N PHE A 829 -18.66 -6.03 48.98
CA PHE A 829 -18.06 -5.43 47.77
C PHE A 829 -16.55 -5.10 47.81
N PHE A 830 -15.84 -5.45 48.89
CA PHE A 830 -14.40 -5.14 49.05
C PHE A 830 -13.52 -6.40 49.07
N ASN A 831 -13.43 -7.11 47.94
CA ASN A 831 -12.27 -7.96 47.61
C ASN A 831 -12.23 -8.31 46.12
N HIS A 832 -11.63 -7.43 45.31
CA HIS A 832 -10.62 -7.74 44.28
C HIS A 832 -10.17 -6.45 43.57
N LYS A 833 -9.00 -6.52 42.91
CA LYS A 833 -8.35 -5.48 42.09
C LYS A 833 -7.77 -6.19 40.85
N PRO A 834 -7.53 -5.52 39.70
CA PRO A 834 -6.99 -4.16 39.63
C PRO A 834 -7.64 -3.20 38.59
N PHE A 835 -7.04 -2.00 38.49
CA PHE A 835 -7.18 -1.00 37.41
C PHE A 835 -8.57 -0.48 37.02
N TYR A 836 -9.17 0.32 37.90
CA TYR A 836 -9.74 1.63 37.50
C TYR A 836 -9.34 2.70 38.53
N LYS A 837 -9.08 3.93 38.06
CA LYS A 837 -8.89 5.11 38.93
C LYS A 837 -10.28 5.57 39.43
N THR A 838 -10.64 5.23 40.67
CA THR A 838 -11.78 5.89 41.33
C THR A 838 -11.43 7.36 41.64
N PRO A 839 -12.42 8.29 41.63
CA PRO A 839 -12.18 9.67 42.02
C PRO A 839 -11.68 9.71 43.47
N PRO A 840 -10.58 10.42 43.80
CA PRO A 840 -9.99 10.31 45.13
C PRO A 840 -10.83 10.99 46.21
N THR A 841 -10.74 10.51 47.44
CA THR A 841 -11.63 10.91 48.56
C THR A 841 -11.52 12.39 48.99
N TRP A 842 -10.55 13.15 48.49
CA TRP A 842 -10.52 14.62 48.69
C TRP A 842 -11.69 15.32 47.98
N VAL A 843 -12.17 14.80 46.84
CA VAL A 843 -13.34 15.33 46.12
C VAL A 843 -14.61 15.21 46.97
N ALA A 844 -14.72 14.18 47.81
CA ALA A 844 -15.84 14.04 48.74
C ALA A 844 -15.74 15.03 49.92
N ALA A 845 -14.53 15.34 50.40
CA ALA A 845 -14.29 16.27 51.51
C ALA A 845 -14.54 17.75 51.16
N SER A 846 -14.46 18.11 49.88
CA SER A 846 -14.78 19.45 49.36
C SER A 846 -16.25 19.64 48.98
N LEU A 847 -17.02 18.56 48.79
CA LEU A 847 -18.42 18.60 48.33
C LEU A 847 -19.47 18.26 49.42
N ALA A 848 -19.04 17.93 50.64
CA ALA A 848 -19.94 17.69 51.78
C ALA A 848 -20.67 18.99 52.21
N LYS A 849 -22.00 18.96 52.23
CA LYS A 849 -22.85 20.13 52.59
C LYS A 849 -23.11 20.29 54.09
N ASP A 850 -22.88 19.26 54.90
CA ASP A 850 -23.06 19.31 56.35
C ASP A 850 -21.69 19.35 57.06
N HIS A 851 -21.59 20.16 58.11
CA HIS A 851 -20.37 20.30 58.92
C HIS A 851 -20.06 19.01 59.70
N ALA A 852 -21.08 18.24 60.11
CA ALA A 852 -20.87 17.00 60.87
C ALA A 852 -20.17 15.92 60.03
N ASP A 853 -20.66 15.66 58.81
CA ASP A 853 -20.07 14.68 57.90
C ASP A 853 -18.66 15.07 57.47
N ARG A 854 -18.43 16.37 57.19
CA ARG A 854 -17.12 16.89 56.80
C ARG A 854 -16.08 16.70 57.92
N ALA A 855 -16.47 16.91 59.17
CA ALA A 855 -15.62 16.63 60.34
C ALA A 855 -15.36 15.14 60.53
N ALA A 856 -16.36 14.27 60.31
CA ALA A 856 -16.20 12.81 60.39
C ALA A 856 -15.24 12.27 59.32
N LEU A 857 -15.37 12.74 58.07
CA LEU A 857 -14.52 12.34 56.96
C LEU A 857 -13.06 12.75 57.18
N LEU A 858 -12.83 13.98 57.65
CA LEU A 858 -11.48 14.48 57.99
C LEU A 858 -10.84 13.69 59.14
N LYS A 859 -11.63 13.25 60.14
CA LYS A 859 -11.15 12.35 61.21
C LYS A 859 -10.70 10.99 60.66
N ALA A 860 -11.45 10.42 59.71
CA ALA A 860 -11.10 9.15 59.06
C ALA A 860 -9.87 9.26 58.12
N ILE A 861 -9.66 10.43 57.51
CA ILE A 861 -8.45 10.73 56.73
C ILE A 861 -7.24 10.89 57.65
N ALA A 862 -7.35 11.65 58.74
CA ALA A 862 -6.27 11.89 59.69
C ALA A 862 -5.76 10.62 60.42
N GLN A 863 -6.56 9.55 60.46
CA GLN A 863 -6.14 8.24 60.98
C GLN A 863 -5.24 7.45 60.02
N ARG A 864 -5.14 7.84 58.74
CA ARG A 864 -4.23 7.22 57.76
C ARG A 864 -2.84 7.80 57.92
N LYS A 865 -1.84 6.95 58.18
CA LYS A 865 -0.44 7.34 58.47
C LYS A 865 0.38 7.71 57.23
N GLU A 866 -0.26 8.22 56.18
CA GLU A 866 0.32 8.43 54.84
C GLU A 866 0.57 9.91 54.54
N ARG A 867 1.48 10.24 53.62
CA ARG A 867 1.90 11.63 53.32
C ARG A 867 0.72 12.48 52.80
N TRP A 868 0.08 12.01 51.74
CA TRP A 868 -1.06 12.68 51.07
C TRP A 868 -2.25 13.01 52.01
N ALA A 869 -2.44 12.22 53.07
CA ALA A 869 -3.50 12.46 54.05
C ALA A 869 -3.22 13.71 54.92
N ARG A 870 -1.94 14.05 55.16
CA ARG A 870 -1.55 15.29 55.84
C ARG A 870 -1.78 16.50 54.94
N ASP A 871 -1.39 16.38 53.68
CA ASP A 871 -1.41 17.48 52.70
C ASP A 871 -2.86 17.96 52.45
N ILE A 872 -3.83 17.04 52.43
CA ILE A 872 -5.28 17.35 52.38
C ILE A 872 -5.76 18.05 53.67
N VAL A 873 -5.34 17.58 54.85
CA VAL A 873 -5.74 18.21 56.13
C VAL A 873 -5.16 19.61 56.26
N HIS A 874 -4.00 19.88 55.64
CA HIS A 874 -3.42 21.22 55.54
C HIS A 874 -4.18 22.13 54.56
N SER A 875 -4.64 21.63 53.41
CA SER A 875 -5.30 22.45 52.38
C SER A 875 -6.79 22.71 52.62
N VAL A 876 -7.50 21.83 53.33
CA VAL A 876 -8.97 21.93 53.54
C VAL A 876 -9.36 22.79 54.76
N LEU A 877 -8.40 23.19 55.61
CA LEU A 877 -8.64 23.92 56.87
C LEU A 877 -8.10 25.36 56.84
N SER A 878 -8.68 26.19 55.96
CA SER A 878 -8.40 27.62 55.80
C SER A 878 -9.25 28.53 56.70
N ASP A 879 -10.56 28.25 56.83
CA ASP A 879 -11.55 29.23 57.30
C ASP A 879 -12.25 28.86 58.63
N THR A 880 -12.55 29.89 59.43
CA THR A 880 -13.14 29.94 60.79
C THR A 880 -12.21 29.62 61.99
N GLU A 881 -12.30 30.45 63.03
CA GLU A 881 -11.45 30.40 64.23
C GLU A 881 -11.62 29.12 65.06
N GLU A 882 -12.83 28.57 65.13
CA GLU A 882 -13.14 27.38 65.95
C GLU A 882 -12.34 26.13 65.53
N LEU A 883 -11.95 26.06 64.24
CA LEU A 883 -11.10 25.00 63.69
C LEU A 883 -9.61 25.17 64.03
N LEU A 884 -9.13 26.35 64.45
CA LEU A 884 -7.72 26.60 64.77
C LEU A 884 -7.26 25.78 66.00
N THR A 885 -8.16 25.65 66.98
CA THR A 885 -8.02 24.77 68.15
C THR A 885 -7.86 23.30 67.74
N THR A 886 -8.67 22.85 66.79
CA THR A 886 -8.66 21.47 66.27
C THR A 886 -7.38 21.19 65.45
N LYS A 887 -6.97 22.14 64.61
CA LYS A 887 -5.73 22.11 63.82
C LYS A 887 -4.50 21.91 64.71
N THR A 888 -4.43 22.65 65.82
CA THR A 888 -3.35 22.55 66.81
C THR A 888 -3.28 21.17 67.49
N ALA A 889 -4.43 20.61 67.89
CA ALA A 889 -4.50 19.31 68.55
C ALA A 889 -4.10 18.13 67.65
N ILE A 890 -4.44 18.17 66.36
CA ILE A 890 -4.14 17.09 65.39
C ILE A 890 -2.65 17.10 65.00
N ILE A 891 -2.06 18.28 64.76
CA ILE A 891 -0.65 18.41 64.35
C ILE A 891 0.30 17.82 65.41
N GLN A 892 -0.04 17.91 66.70
CA GLN A 892 0.78 17.35 67.79
C GLN A 892 0.79 15.82 67.86
N GLN A 893 -0.09 15.11 67.15
CA GLN A 893 -0.19 13.64 67.18
C GLN A 893 0.46 12.95 65.96
N LEU A 894 1.03 13.72 65.01
CA LEU A 894 1.65 13.18 63.80
C LEU A 894 3.16 12.95 63.98
N PRO A 895 3.70 11.75 63.64
CA PRO A 895 5.14 11.49 63.75
C PRO A 895 5.94 12.30 62.71
N ARG A 896 7.06 12.87 63.15
CA ARG A 896 8.03 13.59 62.30
C ARG A 896 8.80 12.60 61.40
N PRO A 897 9.16 12.96 60.15
CA PRO A 897 9.81 12.06 59.20
C PRO A 897 11.35 12.08 59.27
N LEU A 898 11.95 10.95 58.89
CA LEU A 898 13.37 10.70 58.61
C LEU A 898 14.35 10.82 59.79
N SER A 899 15.36 9.93 59.80
CA SER A 899 16.48 9.95 60.74
C SER A 899 17.58 10.91 60.25
N PRO A 900 18.39 11.51 61.16
CA PRO A 900 19.42 12.48 60.77
C PRO A 900 20.43 11.96 59.73
N GLY A 901 20.80 10.67 59.80
CA GLY A 901 21.73 10.07 58.84
C GLY A 901 21.20 10.03 57.40
N TYR A 902 19.89 9.88 57.20
CA TYR A 902 19.30 9.90 55.85
C TYR A 902 19.27 11.31 55.27
N GLN A 903 19.02 12.33 56.10
CA GLN A 903 19.12 13.74 55.69
C GLN A 903 20.57 14.14 55.36
N GLN A 904 21.57 13.56 56.04
CA GLN A 904 22.97 13.81 55.76
C GLN A 904 23.42 13.19 54.43
N LEU A 905 22.94 11.97 54.12
CA LEU A 905 23.22 11.29 52.86
C LEU A 905 22.66 12.05 51.65
N LEU A 906 21.41 12.54 51.71
CA LEU A 906 20.84 13.33 50.61
C LEU A 906 21.61 14.63 50.35
N ARG A 907 22.05 15.36 51.39
CA ARG A 907 22.86 16.57 51.21
C ARG A 907 24.18 16.30 50.46
N GLN A 908 24.82 15.16 50.74
CA GLN A 908 26.05 14.76 50.04
C GLN A 908 25.80 14.43 48.57
N LEU A 909 24.71 13.75 48.24
CA LEU A 909 24.32 13.44 46.86
C LEU A 909 23.95 14.72 46.07
N LEU A 910 23.17 15.63 46.66
CA LEU A 910 22.84 16.93 46.06
C LEU A 910 24.09 17.77 45.76
N GLN A 911 25.04 17.83 46.71
CA GLN A 911 26.28 18.60 46.52
C GLN A 911 27.12 18.04 45.37
N GLY A 912 27.14 16.72 45.17
CA GLY A 912 27.75 16.07 44.01
C GLY A 912 27.11 16.50 42.70
N ALA A 913 25.77 16.38 42.59
CA ALA A 913 25.01 16.74 41.39
C ALA A 913 25.19 18.22 41.00
N ILE A 914 25.12 19.15 41.96
CA ILE A 914 25.33 20.60 41.71
C ILE A 914 26.75 20.86 41.19
N THR A 915 27.76 20.22 41.77
CA THR A 915 29.16 20.38 41.34
C THR A 915 29.39 19.80 39.93
N GLN A 916 28.70 18.71 39.59
CA GLN A 916 28.76 18.08 38.27
C GLN A 916 28.07 18.92 37.19
N TYR A 917 26.91 19.51 37.50
CA TYR A 917 26.19 20.45 36.63
C TYR A 917 27.04 21.70 36.31
N GLN A 918 27.66 22.29 37.34
CA GLN A 918 28.53 23.47 37.20
C GLN A 918 29.77 23.25 36.32
N MET A 919 30.16 22.01 36.02
CA MET A 919 31.27 21.69 35.12
C MET A 919 30.86 21.45 33.65
N LEU A 920 29.56 21.36 33.34
CA LEU A 920 29.07 20.89 32.03
C LEU A 920 28.56 22.00 31.08
N HIS A 921 28.34 23.22 31.56
CA HIS A 921 27.68 24.25 30.74
C HIS A 921 28.55 24.82 29.61
N LYS A 922 28.13 24.55 28.37
CA LYS A 922 28.14 25.52 27.25
C LYS A 922 26.97 25.23 26.28
N ASN A 923 25.97 26.09 26.33
CA ASN A 923 24.95 26.34 25.29
C ASN A 923 24.15 25.13 24.77
N ASP A 924 23.06 24.77 25.45
CA ASP A 924 21.82 24.36 24.76
C ASP A 924 20.57 24.70 25.60
N SER A 925 19.40 24.71 24.96
CA SER A 925 18.11 25.10 25.57
C SER A 925 17.41 23.99 26.37
N ASP A 926 17.84 22.73 26.22
CA ASP A 926 17.25 21.59 26.94
C ASP A 926 17.68 21.51 28.43
N ASP A 927 18.49 22.45 28.93
CA ASP A 927 18.94 22.49 30.32
C ASP A 927 17.92 23.14 31.29
N GLU A 928 17.00 24.00 30.84
CA GLU A 928 15.99 24.63 31.73
C GLU A 928 15.09 23.59 32.41
N ASN A 929 14.60 22.59 31.65
CA ASN A 929 13.77 21.52 32.20
C ASN A 929 14.50 20.70 33.26
N LYS A 930 15.80 20.46 33.07
CA LYS A 930 16.66 19.70 34.01
C LYS A 930 16.97 20.53 35.26
N PHE A 931 17.20 21.83 35.11
CA PHE A 931 17.37 22.78 36.21
C PHE A 931 16.10 22.89 37.06
N MET A 932 14.92 22.99 36.44
CA MET A 932 13.63 23.04 37.14
C MET A 932 13.35 21.74 37.91
N ALA A 933 13.60 20.57 37.31
CA ALA A 933 13.48 19.29 38.01
C ALA A 933 14.45 19.15 39.22
N LEU A 934 15.66 19.72 39.11
CA LEU A 934 16.61 19.80 40.23
C LEU A 934 16.10 20.75 41.32
N ALA A 935 15.56 21.92 40.95
CA ALA A 935 14.99 22.90 41.86
C ALA A 935 13.79 22.34 42.64
N GLU A 936 12.88 21.60 41.99
CA GLU A 936 11.78 20.89 42.67
C GLU A 936 12.28 19.85 43.69
N MET A 937 13.34 19.09 43.34
CA MET A 937 13.95 18.14 44.27
C MET A 937 14.60 18.83 45.48
N ILE A 938 15.27 19.97 45.27
CA ILE A 938 15.84 20.77 46.37
C ILE A 938 14.72 21.37 47.23
N TYR A 939 13.63 21.87 46.64
CA TYR A 939 12.49 22.46 47.34
C TYR A 939 11.79 21.47 48.29
N GLN A 940 11.75 20.17 47.96
CA GLN A 940 11.23 19.14 48.88
C GLN A 940 12.15 18.85 50.10
N ILE A 941 13.36 19.42 50.15
CA ILE A 941 14.38 19.14 51.17
C ILE A 941 14.74 20.41 51.97
N ASP A 942 14.94 21.54 51.28
CA ASP A 942 15.39 22.82 51.83
C ASP A 942 14.75 23.99 51.05
N PRO A 943 13.51 24.40 51.39
CA PRO A 943 12.71 25.34 50.58
C PRO A 943 13.34 26.73 50.44
N GLU A 944 14.01 27.23 51.47
CA GLU A 944 14.65 28.56 51.45
C GLU A 944 15.83 28.59 50.48
N ARG A 945 16.59 27.48 50.41
CA ARG A 945 17.75 27.38 49.51
C ARG A 945 17.38 27.08 48.05
N ALA A 946 16.25 26.42 47.81
CA ALA A 946 15.66 26.34 46.47
C ALA A 946 15.24 27.73 45.97
N LEU A 947 14.68 28.57 46.85
CA LEU A 947 14.30 29.94 46.51
C LEU A 947 15.51 30.83 46.19
N GLU A 948 16.63 30.71 46.93
CA GLU A 948 17.89 31.38 46.57
C GLU A 948 18.39 30.95 45.17
N MET A 949 18.30 29.67 44.81
CA MET A 949 18.76 29.16 43.52
C MET A 949 17.88 29.55 42.32
N VAL A 950 16.60 29.85 42.53
CA VAL A 950 15.67 30.31 41.47
C VAL A 950 15.72 31.84 41.30
N LEU A 951 16.35 32.56 42.24
CA LEU A 951 16.48 34.03 42.22
C LEU A 951 17.84 34.54 41.68
N HIS A 952 18.78 33.64 41.32
CA HIS A 952 20.18 33.99 41.08
C HIS A 952 20.69 33.59 39.69
#